data_AF-Q6BJY3-F1
#
_entry.id   AF-Q6BJY3-F1
#
_cell.length_a   1.000
_cell.length_b   1.000
_cell.length_c   1.000
_cell.angle_alpha   90.00
_cell.angle_beta   90.00
_cell.angle_gamma   90.00
#
_symmetry.space_group_name_H-M   'P 1'
#
loop_
_entity.id
_entity.type
_entity.pdbx_description
1 polymer ?
#
loop_
_entity_poly.entity_id
_entity_poly.type
_entity_poly.pdbx_seq_one_letter_code
_entity_poly.pdbx_strand_id
1 'polypeptide(L)'
;MGLLSLGTPLDWHDANKFNEHVRENGIRQLINIFKQHSASRVQDPFLWGEEVEYMLVDIDARSKTAKLAIDKDYILNDLNDPEKPESYEKSIKNNILFHPEYGRYMIEATPLKPYDGDLLDDYVYVEENMIKRRKVSESELPKNIKPLTLTSFPRMGCGNFTSPPAKPIGPASQSLFLPDEIINRHVRFPTLTANIRKRRGCKVAINLPMYPDINTKLIDDSIPKNRDLFESDKEPWVGASKPGHVYMDSMGFGMGSSCLQVTMQAQEIDEARYLYDTLAPLTPIMLSLTAAAPIFKGFLVNQDVRWNVISGAVDDRTFIERDVEPYTGYDFFGGLDVTEEDKKHMETLGGGRGVNGDRISNKYGETRLKTSDGKPIQKITKSRYESINSYLSDYKYSGKTDVYFKDKYNDAYMPMNKKVYEQLMDSKLFDPIMAQHFAYLFIRDPLVIFSERIDQDNELENDHFENLQSTNWQTLRFKPPALYPKNITSQELAAKPGWRVEFRPMEIQLTDFENAAYSVFIALLSKAILKFKPDFYIPISHVDENMETAHKVDSVLKDKFWFKTSCKWRLNNDEFIGYDLSWFDRFINRGNDELGVDEVYVNGYASHAKENVINGNNSADTSCDYNESKYTIDEIINGGEDFPGMIKLIVKLIATELLPESSHHHCETSQLANRMLKLQNYLRLISYRASGKIPTIAHWIRHKALSNPLYKQDSKISEELAYELIRDATLLSDLDFSNRDLFTSYFGTSISNFLRNNSNST
;
A
#
# COMPACT_ATOMS: atom_id res chain seq x y z
N MET A 1 -4.27 -13.15 -4.14
CA MET A 1 -4.67 -13.79 -2.86
C MET A 1 -5.49 -15.06 -3.15
N GLY A 2 -5.63 -15.99 -2.18
CA GLY A 2 -6.49 -17.17 -2.35
C GLY A 2 -7.96 -16.79 -2.14
N LEU A 3 -8.88 -17.34 -2.95
CA LEU A 3 -10.32 -17.11 -2.82
C LEU A 3 -10.75 -17.24 -1.36
N LEU A 4 -11.49 -16.22 -0.89
CA LEU A 4 -12.04 -16.19 0.46
C LEU A 4 -12.83 -17.48 0.72
N SER A 5 -12.41 -18.25 1.72
CA SER A 5 -13.13 -19.45 2.12
C SER A 5 -14.50 -19.06 2.69
N LEU A 6 -15.54 -19.74 2.19
CA LEU A 6 -16.86 -19.68 2.81
C LEU A 6 -16.83 -20.45 4.14
N GLY A 7 -17.47 -19.89 5.16
CA GLY A 7 -17.57 -20.47 6.49
C GLY A 7 -18.48 -19.63 7.37
N THR A 8 -18.77 -20.12 8.57
CA THR A 8 -19.63 -19.45 9.55
C THR A 8 -18.76 -18.53 10.42
N PRO A 9 -18.78 -17.20 10.22
CA PRO A 9 -17.95 -16.30 10.99
C PRO A 9 -18.45 -16.18 12.43
N LEU A 10 -17.52 -16.16 13.38
CA LEU A 10 -17.81 -15.85 14.77
C LEU A 10 -17.93 -14.33 14.96
N ASP A 11 -18.96 -13.93 15.70
CA ASP A 11 -19.03 -12.55 16.21
C ASP A 11 -17.99 -12.35 17.32
N TRP A 12 -17.62 -11.10 17.61
CA TRP A 12 -16.56 -10.79 18.57
C TRP A 12 -16.69 -11.49 19.93
N HIS A 13 -17.90 -11.61 20.49
CA HIS A 13 -18.09 -12.22 21.82
C HIS A 13 -17.81 -13.72 21.85
N ASP A 14 -17.90 -14.39 20.70
CA ASP A 14 -17.52 -15.80 20.55
C ASP A 14 -16.09 -15.95 20.02
N ALA A 15 -15.67 -15.09 19.11
CA ALA A 15 -14.34 -15.10 18.53
C ALA A 15 -13.24 -14.85 19.59
N ASN A 16 -13.48 -13.92 20.53
CA ASN A 16 -12.46 -13.52 21.49
C ASN A 16 -11.99 -14.67 22.40
N LYS A 17 -12.85 -15.66 22.64
CA LYS A 17 -12.56 -16.89 23.42
C LYS A 17 -11.47 -17.75 22.78
N PHE A 18 -11.22 -17.58 21.48
CA PHE A 18 -10.23 -18.35 20.72
C PHE A 18 -8.97 -17.54 20.39
N ASN A 19 -8.81 -16.32 20.91
CA ASN A 19 -7.70 -15.44 20.56
C ASN A 19 -6.32 -16.10 20.85
N GLU A 20 -6.12 -16.66 22.05
CA GLU A 20 -4.89 -17.37 22.40
C GLU A 20 -4.73 -18.68 21.62
N HIS A 21 -5.81 -19.43 21.39
CA HIS A 21 -5.77 -20.66 20.59
C HIS A 21 -5.26 -20.39 19.17
N VAL A 22 -5.79 -19.37 18.50
CA VAL A 22 -5.34 -18.97 17.16
C VAL A 22 -3.88 -18.49 17.19
N ARG A 23 -3.46 -17.74 18.21
CA ARG A 23 -2.05 -17.34 18.35
C ARG A 23 -1.11 -18.53 18.54
N GLU A 24 -1.46 -19.47 19.43
CA GLU A 24 -0.65 -20.65 19.72
C GLU A 24 -0.51 -21.61 18.53
N ASN A 25 -1.56 -21.75 17.74
CA ASN A 25 -1.49 -22.56 16.52
C ASN A 25 -0.82 -21.80 15.38
N GLY A 26 -1.10 -20.50 15.22
CA GLY A 26 -0.45 -19.65 14.21
C GLY A 26 1.07 -19.58 14.37
N ILE A 27 1.60 -19.54 15.60
CA ILE A 27 3.06 -19.60 15.81
C ILE A 27 3.63 -20.97 15.46
N ARG A 28 2.92 -22.07 15.74
CA ARG A 28 3.35 -23.42 15.34
C ARG A 28 3.40 -23.55 13.81
N GLN A 29 2.38 -23.04 13.12
CA GLN A 29 2.34 -22.96 11.66
C GLN A 29 3.54 -22.17 11.12
N LEU A 30 3.82 -20.99 11.70
CA LEU A 30 4.96 -20.16 11.32
C LEU A 30 6.31 -20.88 11.51
N ILE A 31 6.51 -21.54 12.66
CA ILE A 31 7.73 -22.34 12.92
C ILE A 31 7.86 -23.46 11.89
N ASN A 32 6.76 -24.13 11.54
CA ASN A 32 6.75 -25.17 10.51
C ASN A 32 7.07 -24.62 9.12
N ILE A 33 6.58 -23.42 8.77
CA ILE A 33 6.93 -22.72 7.52
C ILE A 33 8.44 -22.49 7.47
N PHE A 34 9.01 -21.90 8.52
CA PHE A 34 10.44 -21.65 8.58
C PHE A 34 11.24 -22.95 8.51
N LYS A 35 10.79 -24.01 9.19
CA LYS A 35 11.43 -25.33 9.15
C LYS A 35 11.41 -25.94 7.75
N GLN A 36 10.32 -25.78 6.99
CA GLN A 36 10.20 -26.31 5.64
C GLN A 36 11.04 -25.53 4.63
N HIS A 37 11.12 -24.21 4.75
CA HIS A 37 11.58 -23.34 3.65
C HIS A 37 12.91 -22.62 3.89
N SER A 38 13.27 -22.26 5.12
CA SER A 38 14.39 -21.32 5.38
C SER A 38 15.76 -21.84 4.94
N ALA A 39 15.97 -23.16 4.95
CA ALA A 39 17.24 -23.78 4.54
C ALA A 39 17.15 -24.50 3.17
N SER A 40 15.95 -24.73 2.64
CA SER A 40 15.72 -25.57 1.46
C SER A 40 15.47 -24.75 0.20
N ARG A 41 14.87 -23.56 0.33
CA ARG A 41 14.60 -22.66 -0.79
C ARG A 41 15.78 -21.74 -1.01
N VAL A 42 16.53 -22.03 -2.07
CA VAL A 42 17.64 -21.22 -2.56
C VAL A 42 17.46 -21.03 -4.05
N GLN A 43 17.80 -19.84 -4.56
CA GLN A 43 17.74 -19.50 -5.99
C GLN A 43 16.32 -19.50 -6.59
N ASP A 44 15.33 -19.07 -5.82
CA ASP A 44 14.02 -18.76 -6.39
C ASP A 44 14.16 -17.65 -7.47
N PRO A 45 13.45 -17.75 -8.61
CA PRO A 45 13.50 -16.70 -9.63
C PRO A 45 12.89 -15.40 -9.11
N PHE A 46 13.37 -14.25 -9.61
CA PHE A 46 12.77 -12.95 -9.32
C PHE A 46 11.44 -12.81 -10.07
N LEU A 47 10.40 -13.39 -9.48
CA LEU A 47 9.03 -13.26 -9.96
C LEU A 47 8.35 -12.08 -9.27
N TRP A 48 7.49 -11.38 -9.99
CA TRP A 48 6.76 -10.27 -9.40
C TRP A 48 5.38 -10.10 -10.02
N GLY A 49 4.54 -9.32 -9.38
CA GLY A 49 3.22 -9.00 -9.88
C GLY A 49 2.60 -7.89 -9.06
N GLU A 50 1.56 -7.30 -9.62
CA GLU A 50 0.89 -6.12 -9.11
C GLU A 50 -0.61 -6.37 -8.94
N GLU A 51 -1.17 -5.69 -7.94
CA GLU A 51 -2.58 -5.72 -7.57
C GLU A 51 -3.17 -4.34 -7.85
N VAL A 52 -4.20 -4.30 -8.69
CA VAL A 52 -4.93 -3.07 -9.07
C VAL A 52 -6.35 -3.15 -8.56
N GLU A 53 -6.77 -2.13 -7.83
CA GLU A 53 -8.11 -2.01 -7.26
C GLU A 53 -8.96 -0.97 -8.02
N TYR A 54 -10.15 -1.37 -8.45
CA TYR A 54 -11.11 -0.57 -9.20
C TYR A 54 -12.33 -0.25 -8.34
N MET A 55 -12.97 0.88 -8.61
CA MET A 55 -14.32 1.22 -8.17
C MET A 55 -15.28 1.17 -9.36
N LEU A 56 -16.39 0.45 -9.22
CA LEU A 56 -17.50 0.43 -10.16
C LEU A 56 -18.33 1.69 -9.96
N VAL A 57 -18.36 2.56 -10.96
CA VAL A 57 -19.06 3.84 -10.92
C VAL A 57 -20.15 3.88 -11.98
N ASP A 58 -21.39 4.12 -11.54
CA ASP A 58 -22.54 4.42 -12.39
C ASP A 58 -22.51 5.90 -12.77
N ILE A 59 -22.27 6.17 -14.05
CA ILE A 59 -22.15 7.51 -14.61
C ILE A 59 -23.37 7.80 -15.49
N ASP A 60 -24.20 8.75 -15.06
CA ASP A 60 -25.36 9.21 -15.82
C ASP A 60 -25.16 10.66 -16.30
N ALA A 61 -24.88 10.80 -17.59
CA ALA A 61 -24.68 12.10 -18.22
C ALA A 61 -25.95 12.96 -18.32
N ARG A 62 -27.15 12.36 -18.26
CA ARG A 62 -28.42 13.11 -18.32
C ARG A 62 -28.71 13.78 -17.00
N SER A 63 -28.59 13.05 -15.90
CA SER A 63 -28.77 13.58 -14.55
C SER A 63 -27.52 14.27 -14.00
N LYS A 64 -26.37 14.15 -14.68
CA LYS A 64 -25.06 14.62 -14.22
C LYS A 64 -24.71 14.06 -12.84
N THR A 65 -24.88 12.75 -12.68
CA THR A 65 -24.55 12.05 -11.44
C THR A 65 -23.51 10.95 -11.67
N ALA A 66 -22.67 10.75 -10.65
CA ALA A 66 -21.72 9.65 -10.57
C ALA A 66 -21.91 8.98 -9.20
N LYS A 67 -22.16 7.68 -9.17
CA LYS A 67 -22.51 6.93 -7.95
C LYS A 67 -21.79 5.60 -7.90
N LEU A 68 -21.49 5.09 -6.70
CA LEU A 68 -20.87 3.77 -6.55
C LEU A 68 -21.90 2.67 -6.83
N ALA A 69 -21.57 1.76 -7.75
CA ALA A 69 -22.44 0.67 -8.16
C ALA A 69 -22.32 -0.51 -7.18
N ILE A 70 -23.35 -0.78 -6.39
CA ILE A 70 -23.34 -1.75 -5.29
C ILE A 70 -24.18 -3.01 -5.55
N ASP A 71 -24.63 -3.21 -6.79
CA ASP A 71 -25.42 -4.37 -7.22
C ASP A 71 -24.81 -5.07 -8.45
N LYS A 72 -23.55 -4.74 -8.77
CA LYS A 72 -22.77 -5.31 -9.88
C LYS A 72 -21.65 -6.23 -9.40
N ASP A 73 -21.70 -6.63 -8.13
CA ASP A 73 -20.74 -7.55 -7.50
C ASP A 73 -20.81 -8.99 -8.04
N TYR A 74 -21.88 -9.34 -8.78
CA TYR A 74 -21.99 -10.63 -9.47
C TYR A 74 -20.84 -10.90 -10.44
N ILE A 75 -20.21 -9.83 -10.97
CA ILE A 75 -19.10 -9.91 -11.92
C ILE A 75 -17.92 -10.72 -11.36
N LEU A 76 -17.67 -10.63 -10.05
CA LEU A 76 -16.59 -11.36 -9.39
C LEU A 76 -16.84 -12.87 -9.39
N ASN A 77 -18.09 -13.30 -9.34
CA ASN A 77 -18.43 -14.71 -9.49
C ASN A 77 -18.32 -15.12 -10.96
N ASP A 78 -18.91 -14.35 -11.87
CA ASP A 78 -18.93 -14.67 -13.30
C ASP A 78 -17.53 -14.82 -13.90
N LEU A 79 -16.59 -13.93 -13.54
CA LEU A 79 -15.22 -13.94 -14.06
C LEU A 79 -14.31 -15.02 -13.43
N ASN A 80 -14.74 -15.67 -12.36
CA ASN A 80 -13.97 -16.67 -11.60
C ASN A 80 -14.62 -18.07 -11.59
N ASP A 81 -15.83 -18.23 -12.11
CA ASP A 81 -16.59 -19.48 -12.04
C ASP A 81 -16.39 -20.34 -13.30
N PRO A 82 -15.71 -21.50 -13.21
CA PRO A 82 -15.53 -22.39 -14.36
C PRO A 82 -16.85 -22.93 -14.93
N GLU A 83 -17.95 -22.89 -14.18
CA GLU A 83 -19.28 -23.26 -14.67
C GLU A 83 -19.92 -22.18 -15.56
N LYS A 84 -19.31 -20.99 -15.64
CA LYS A 84 -19.67 -19.87 -16.53
C LYS A 84 -18.57 -19.63 -17.57
N PRO A 85 -18.37 -20.57 -18.52
CA PRO A 85 -17.22 -20.56 -19.43
C PRO A 85 -17.14 -19.28 -20.28
N GLU A 86 -18.27 -18.65 -20.62
CA GLU A 86 -18.29 -17.43 -21.44
C GLU A 86 -17.52 -16.26 -20.80
N SER A 87 -17.63 -16.10 -19.48
CA SER A 87 -16.95 -15.03 -18.73
C SER A 87 -15.62 -15.52 -18.17
N TYR A 88 -15.58 -16.72 -17.59
CA TYR A 88 -14.37 -17.31 -17.01
C TYR A 88 -13.24 -17.49 -18.03
N GLU A 89 -13.54 -17.96 -19.24
CA GLU A 89 -12.52 -18.12 -20.28
C GLU A 89 -11.91 -16.79 -20.72
N LYS A 90 -12.64 -15.67 -20.63
CA LYS A 90 -12.09 -14.33 -20.92
C LYS A 90 -10.97 -14.00 -19.95
N SER A 91 -11.14 -14.27 -18.66
CA SER A 91 -10.11 -14.05 -17.63
C SER A 91 -8.86 -14.89 -17.90
N ILE A 92 -9.04 -16.21 -18.06
CA ILE A 92 -7.91 -17.15 -18.19
C ILE A 92 -7.13 -16.93 -19.50
N LYS A 93 -7.82 -16.76 -20.64
CA LYS A 93 -7.16 -16.52 -21.95
C LYS A 93 -6.38 -15.22 -21.99
N ASN A 94 -6.75 -14.24 -21.16
CA ASN A 94 -6.08 -12.94 -21.08
C ASN A 94 -5.06 -12.84 -19.92
N ASN A 95 -4.76 -13.95 -19.22
CA ASN A 95 -3.86 -13.97 -18.07
C ASN A 95 -4.32 -13.03 -16.94
N ILE A 96 -5.58 -13.13 -16.53
CA ILE A 96 -6.19 -12.29 -15.49
C ILE A 96 -6.77 -13.14 -14.38
N LEU A 97 -6.67 -12.63 -13.15
CA LEU A 97 -7.39 -13.16 -11.99
C LEU A 97 -8.07 -11.99 -11.25
N PHE A 98 -9.34 -12.17 -10.86
CA PHE A 98 -10.13 -11.17 -10.16
C PHE A 98 -10.38 -11.58 -8.71
N HIS A 99 -10.29 -10.64 -7.78
CA HIS A 99 -10.47 -10.89 -6.35
C HIS A 99 -11.53 -9.93 -5.76
N PRO A 100 -12.31 -10.39 -4.78
CA PRO A 100 -13.18 -9.52 -4.01
C PRO A 100 -12.37 -8.60 -3.09
N GLU A 101 -12.76 -7.34 -3.03
CA GLU A 101 -12.27 -6.37 -2.04
C GLU A 101 -13.37 -5.95 -1.05
N TYR A 102 -13.02 -5.17 -0.04
CA TYR A 102 -13.95 -4.72 1.01
C TYR A 102 -15.22 -4.07 0.46
N GLY A 103 -15.06 -3.14 -0.49
CA GLY A 103 -16.18 -2.49 -1.15
C GLY A 103 -16.93 -3.45 -2.06
N ARG A 104 -18.26 -3.51 -1.96
CA ARG A 104 -19.12 -4.23 -2.91
C ARG A 104 -19.05 -3.64 -4.32
N TYR A 105 -18.72 -2.36 -4.41
CA TYR A 105 -18.43 -1.67 -5.65
C TYR A 105 -16.97 -1.83 -6.08
N MET A 106 -16.15 -2.63 -5.39
CA MET A 106 -14.73 -2.79 -5.72
C MET A 106 -14.46 -4.12 -6.42
N ILE A 107 -13.47 -4.08 -7.30
CA ILE A 107 -12.86 -5.25 -7.93
C ILE A 107 -11.36 -5.10 -7.76
N GLU A 108 -10.67 -6.12 -7.29
CA GLU A 108 -9.21 -6.22 -7.42
C GLU A 108 -8.87 -7.14 -8.60
N ALA A 109 -7.83 -6.83 -9.35
CA ALA A 109 -7.36 -7.68 -10.43
C ALA A 109 -5.83 -7.76 -10.51
N THR A 110 -5.34 -8.97 -10.74
CA THR A 110 -3.91 -9.34 -10.84
C THR A 110 -3.63 -10.04 -12.16
N PRO A 111 -2.37 -10.14 -12.60
CA PRO A 111 -2.05 -11.10 -13.64
C PRO A 111 -2.28 -12.52 -13.09
N LEU A 112 -2.74 -13.45 -13.92
CA LEU A 112 -2.97 -14.84 -13.49
C LEU A 112 -1.64 -15.54 -13.17
N LYS A 113 -0.60 -15.27 -13.97
CA LYS A 113 0.78 -15.69 -13.74
C LYS A 113 1.63 -14.49 -13.36
N PRO A 114 2.57 -14.63 -12.43
CA PRO A 114 3.53 -13.58 -12.14
C PRO A 114 4.41 -13.31 -13.36
N TYR A 115 4.94 -12.10 -13.42
CA TYR A 115 5.96 -11.66 -14.36
C TYR A 115 7.34 -12.17 -13.96
N ASP A 116 8.17 -12.43 -14.96
CA ASP A 116 9.58 -12.74 -14.81
C ASP A 116 10.41 -11.44 -14.91
N GLY A 117 11.07 -11.06 -13.82
CA GLY A 117 11.87 -9.84 -13.81
C GLY A 117 13.17 -9.92 -14.59
N ASP A 118 13.58 -11.11 -15.06
CA ASP A 118 14.73 -11.25 -15.98
C ASP A 118 14.33 -10.99 -17.44
N LEU A 119 13.03 -10.91 -17.75
CA LEU A 119 12.53 -10.67 -19.10
C LEU A 119 12.09 -9.22 -19.28
N LEU A 120 12.79 -8.50 -20.17
CA LEU A 120 12.43 -7.13 -20.56
C LEU A 120 10.97 -7.02 -21.04
N ASP A 121 10.48 -8.05 -21.74
CA ASP A 121 9.15 -8.08 -22.35
C ASP A 121 8.03 -8.06 -21.30
N ASP A 122 8.27 -8.61 -20.12
CA ASP A 122 7.27 -8.63 -19.05
C ASP A 122 7.05 -7.23 -18.46
N TYR A 123 8.11 -6.40 -18.37
CA TYR A 123 7.97 -5.01 -17.92
C TYR A 123 7.11 -4.15 -18.86
N VAL A 124 7.16 -4.41 -20.17
CA VAL A 124 6.32 -3.67 -21.14
C VAL A 124 4.91 -4.27 -21.28
N TYR A 125 4.76 -5.57 -20.96
CA TYR A 125 3.49 -6.29 -20.99
C TYR A 125 2.53 -5.91 -19.85
N VAL A 126 3.03 -5.39 -18.72
CA VAL A 126 2.21 -4.99 -17.56
C VAL A 126 1.01 -4.12 -17.94
N GLU A 127 1.23 -3.03 -18.70
CA GLU A 127 0.14 -2.15 -19.14
C GLU A 127 -0.84 -2.88 -20.07
N GLU A 128 -0.36 -3.74 -20.97
CA GLU A 128 -1.24 -4.52 -21.84
C GLU A 128 -2.15 -5.42 -21.01
N ASN A 129 -1.62 -6.05 -19.95
CA ASN A 129 -2.41 -6.88 -19.06
C ASN A 129 -3.41 -6.04 -18.24
N MET A 130 -3.04 -4.87 -17.74
CA MET A 130 -3.98 -3.95 -17.07
C MET A 130 -5.11 -3.49 -17.99
N ILE A 131 -4.81 -3.11 -19.23
CA ILE A 131 -5.81 -2.76 -20.24
C ILE A 131 -6.76 -3.95 -20.49
N LYS A 132 -6.23 -5.18 -20.57
CA LYS A 132 -7.07 -6.38 -20.69
C LYS A 132 -7.97 -6.58 -19.48
N ARG A 133 -7.48 -6.35 -18.25
CA ARG A 133 -8.31 -6.42 -17.02
C ARG A 133 -9.50 -5.47 -17.13
N ARG A 134 -9.24 -4.20 -17.43
CA ARG A 134 -10.29 -3.17 -17.59
C ARG A 134 -11.29 -3.54 -18.69
N LYS A 135 -10.82 -3.90 -19.88
CA LYS A 135 -11.68 -4.27 -21.02
C LYS A 135 -12.52 -5.52 -20.75
N VAL A 136 -11.95 -6.54 -20.11
CA VAL A 136 -12.69 -7.75 -19.71
C VAL A 136 -13.78 -7.39 -18.71
N SER A 137 -13.45 -6.62 -17.67
CA SER A 137 -14.46 -6.17 -16.69
C SER A 137 -15.57 -5.33 -17.35
N GLU A 138 -15.22 -4.37 -18.20
CA GLU A 138 -16.21 -3.56 -18.94
C GLU A 138 -17.12 -4.40 -19.83
N SER A 139 -16.60 -5.50 -20.40
CA SER A 139 -17.39 -6.39 -21.26
C SER A 139 -18.49 -7.15 -20.52
N GLU A 140 -18.38 -7.27 -19.19
CA GLU A 140 -19.37 -7.92 -18.30
C GLU A 140 -20.28 -6.91 -17.58
N LEU A 141 -20.11 -5.61 -17.86
CA LEU A 141 -20.82 -4.52 -17.18
C LEU A 141 -21.74 -3.75 -18.14
N PRO A 142 -22.84 -3.18 -17.65
CA PRO A 142 -23.62 -2.21 -18.42
C PRO A 142 -22.75 -1.01 -18.81
N LYS A 143 -22.97 -0.42 -20.00
CA LYS A 143 -22.14 0.66 -20.55
C LYS A 143 -21.98 1.90 -19.66
N ASN A 144 -22.96 2.19 -18.81
CA ASN A 144 -22.93 3.31 -17.86
C ASN A 144 -22.13 3.00 -16.58
N ILE A 145 -21.81 1.72 -16.32
CA ILE A 145 -20.99 1.29 -15.19
C ILE A 145 -19.54 1.20 -15.66
N LYS A 146 -18.69 2.06 -15.12
CA LYS A 146 -17.27 2.12 -15.45
C LYS A 146 -16.41 1.62 -14.28
N PRO A 147 -15.50 0.64 -14.49
CA PRO A 147 -14.47 0.30 -13.52
C PRO A 147 -13.38 1.38 -13.57
N LEU A 148 -13.35 2.28 -12.60
CA LEU A 148 -12.39 3.38 -12.52
C LEU A 148 -11.36 3.11 -11.42
N THR A 149 -10.10 3.39 -11.69
CA THR A 149 -9.02 3.30 -10.71
C THR A 149 -8.92 4.62 -9.94
N LEU A 150 -9.80 4.79 -8.96
CA LEU A 150 -9.89 5.97 -8.10
C LEU A 150 -9.37 5.61 -6.72
N THR A 151 -8.43 6.37 -6.17
CA THR A 151 -7.98 6.10 -4.79
C THR A 151 -9.11 6.34 -3.78
N SER A 152 -9.84 7.44 -3.88
CA SER A 152 -10.97 7.74 -2.99
C SER A 152 -12.17 8.23 -3.80
N PHE A 153 -13.36 7.69 -3.54
CA PHE A 153 -14.59 8.20 -4.16
C PHE A 153 -14.99 9.56 -3.54
N PRO A 154 -15.04 10.68 -4.30
CA PRO A 154 -15.14 12.03 -3.74
C PRO A 154 -16.32 12.25 -2.80
N ARG A 155 -17.47 11.63 -3.08
CA ARG A 155 -18.74 11.84 -2.34
C ARG A 155 -19.18 10.61 -1.54
N MET A 156 -18.26 9.74 -1.16
CA MET A 156 -18.54 8.60 -0.28
C MET A 156 -19.29 9.08 0.98
N GLY A 157 -20.43 8.46 1.33
CA GLY A 157 -21.20 8.85 2.51
C GLY A 157 -22.02 10.15 2.39
N CYS A 158 -22.16 10.74 1.19
CA CYS A 158 -22.88 12.00 0.99
C CYS A 158 -24.20 11.82 0.25
N GLY A 159 -25.33 12.08 0.92
CA GLY A 159 -26.64 12.03 0.28
C GLY A 159 -26.91 10.65 -0.35
N ASN A 160 -27.33 10.62 -1.61
CA ASN A 160 -27.50 9.38 -2.38
C ASN A 160 -26.30 9.09 -3.28
N PHE A 161 -25.22 8.56 -2.69
CA PHE A 161 -23.95 8.32 -3.39
C PHE A 161 -23.82 6.90 -4.00
N THR A 162 -24.82 6.04 -3.84
CA THR A 162 -24.82 4.66 -4.35
C THR A 162 -25.88 4.44 -5.42
N SER A 163 -25.61 3.48 -6.31
CA SER A 163 -26.56 2.95 -7.30
C SER A 163 -26.66 1.43 -7.13
N PRO A 164 -27.82 0.86 -6.77
CA PRO A 164 -29.03 1.55 -6.33
C PRO A 164 -28.85 2.35 -5.02
N PRO A 165 -29.80 3.24 -4.68
CA PRO A 165 -29.77 4.00 -3.42
C PRO A 165 -29.82 3.07 -2.19
N ALA A 166 -28.94 3.29 -1.22
CA ALA A 166 -28.92 2.58 0.05
C ALA A 166 -28.88 3.55 1.23
N LYS A 167 -29.35 3.11 2.41
CA LYS A 167 -29.46 3.95 3.61
C LYS A 167 -28.52 3.46 4.72
N PRO A 168 -27.86 4.36 5.47
CA PRO A 168 -27.02 3.99 6.61
C PRO A 168 -27.90 3.52 7.78
N ILE A 169 -28.35 2.27 7.76
CA ILE A 169 -29.16 1.63 8.81
C ILE A 169 -28.62 0.24 9.19
N GLY A 170 -27.44 -0.11 8.67
CA GLY A 170 -26.87 -1.44 8.80
C GLY A 170 -26.20 -1.70 10.17
N PRO A 171 -26.34 -2.92 10.72
CA PRO A 171 -25.83 -3.26 12.05
C PRO A 171 -24.34 -3.57 12.11
N ALA A 172 -23.66 -3.83 10.98
CA ALA A 172 -22.24 -4.14 10.95
C ALA A 172 -21.41 -2.90 11.27
N SER A 173 -21.54 -1.84 10.46
CA SER A 173 -20.82 -0.58 10.69
C SER A 173 -21.47 0.33 11.73
N GLN A 174 -22.81 0.34 11.82
CA GLN A 174 -23.59 1.36 12.56
C GLN A 174 -23.27 2.81 12.13
N SER A 175 -22.67 3.00 10.95
CA SER A 175 -22.22 4.30 10.46
C SER A 175 -23.39 5.28 10.35
N LEU A 176 -23.09 6.56 10.57
CA LEU A 176 -24.01 7.67 10.29
C LEU A 176 -24.16 7.96 8.80
N PHE A 177 -23.18 7.54 8.00
CA PHE A 177 -23.02 7.95 6.61
C PHE A 177 -23.08 6.78 5.63
N LEU A 178 -22.53 5.63 6.00
CA LEU A 178 -22.34 4.50 5.10
C LEU A 178 -23.41 3.41 5.31
N PRO A 179 -24.19 3.03 4.28
CA PRO A 179 -24.98 1.80 4.28
C PRO A 179 -24.08 0.57 4.36
N ASP A 180 -24.49 -0.50 5.06
CA ASP A 180 -23.75 -1.77 5.05
C ASP A 180 -23.82 -2.46 3.66
N GLU A 181 -24.75 -2.04 2.80
CA GLU A 181 -24.84 -2.50 1.42
C GLU A 181 -23.61 -2.12 0.57
N ILE A 182 -22.78 -1.19 1.03
CA ILE A 182 -21.48 -0.95 0.39
C ILE A 182 -20.46 -2.04 0.69
N ILE A 183 -20.69 -2.85 1.73
CA ILE A 183 -19.75 -3.88 2.18
C ILE A 183 -19.96 -5.11 1.29
N ASN A 184 -18.87 -5.67 0.78
CA ASN A 184 -18.90 -6.88 -0.02
C ASN A 184 -19.64 -8.01 0.72
N ARG A 185 -20.42 -8.80 -0.03
CA ARG A 185 -21.30 -9.83 0.52
C ARG A 185 -20.54 -10.99 1.16
N HIS A 186 -19.27 -11.19 0.81
CA HIS A 186 -18.48 -12.21 1.44
C HIS A 186 -18.38 -11.94 2.94
N VAL A 187 -18.84 -12.90 3.75
CA VAL A 187 -19.08 -12.75 5.20
C VAL A 187 -17.87 -12.25 6.00
N ARG A 188 -16.65 -12.50 5.52
CA ARG A 188 -15.41 -11.92 6.08
C ARG A 188 -15.50 -10.40 6.31
N PHE A 189 -15.99 -9.63 5.35
CA PHE A 189 -15.94 -8.16 5.38
C PHE A 189 -16.92 -7.51 6.37
N PRO A 190 -18.22 -7.87 6.41
CA PRO A 190 -19.12 -7.36 7.44
C PRO A 190 -18.74 -7.87 8.84
N THR A 191 -18.24 -9.10 8.97
CA THR A 191 -17.72 -9.62 10.25
C THR A 191 -16.51 -8.80 10.72
N LEU A 192 -15.55 -8.53 9.84
CA LEU A 192 -14.38 -7.71 10.18
C LEU A 192 -14.81 -6.30 10.63
N THR A 193 -15.75 -5.68 9.90
CA THR A 193 -16.32 -4.36 10.25
C THR A 193 -16.94 -4.38 11.65
N ALA A 194 -17.79 -5.37 11.93
CA ALA A 194 -18.48 -5.47 13.20
C ALA A 194 -17.51 -5.81 14.36
N ASN A 195 -16.57 -6.73 14.15
CA ASN A 195 -15.65 -7.19 15.17
C ASN A 195 -14.62 -6.13 15.55
N ILE A 196 -14.15 -5.30 14.60
CA ILE A 196 -13.32 -4.12 14.91
C ILE A 196 -14.08 -3.16 15.83
N ARG A 197 -15.31 -2.78 15.47
CA ARG A 197 -16.14 -1.87 16.28
C ARG A 197 -16.43 -2.44 17.67
N LYS A 198 -16.80 -3.73 17.76
CA LYS A 198 -17.08 -4.40 19.03
C LYS A 198 -15.82 -4.51 19.90
N ARG A 199 -14.68 -4.93 19.33
CA ARG A 199 -13.39 -4.99 20.04
C ARG A 199 -12.99 -3.61 20.55
N ARG A 200 -13.09 -2.58 19.70
CA ARG A 200 -12.74 -1.20 20.05
C ARG A 200 -13.65 -0.61 21.15
N GLY A 201 -14.90 -1.10 21.25
CA GLY A 201 -15.92 -0.60 22.18
C GLY A 201 -16.65 0.67 21.72
N CYS A 202 -16.29 1.22 20.57
CA CYS A 202 -16.90 2.37 19.91
C CYS A 202 -16.67 2.27 18.40
N LYS A 203 -17.29 3.12 17.59
CA LYS A 203 -16.94 3.17 16.17
C LYS A 203 -15.48 3.61 15.99
N VAL A 204 -14.92 3.25 14.84
CA VAL A 204 -13.70 3.91 14.37
C VAL A 204 -13.99 5.40 14.19
N ALA A 205 -12.97 6.24 14.39
CA ALA A 205 -13.13 7.69 14.34
C ALA A 205 -11.94 8.31 13.59
N ILE A 206 -12.18 8.70 12.34
CA ILE A 206 -11.20 9.35 11.48
C ILE A 206 -11.58 10.82 11.39
N ASN A 207 -10.63 11.70 11.72
CA ASN A 207 -10.82 13.15 11.68
C ASN A 207 -9.76 13.73 10.75
N LEU A 208 -10.16 14.15 9.55
CA LEU A 208 -9.26 14.77 8.59
C LEU A 208 -9.39 16.30 8.65
N PRO A 209 -8.30 17.07 8.75
CA PRO A 209 -8.40 18.52 8.74
C PRO A 209 -9.06 18.99 7.44
N MET A 210 -10.07 19.84 7.54
CA MET A 210 -10.71 20.45 6.37
C MET A 210 -9.71 21.35 5.64
N TYR A 211 -9.81 21.41 4.31
CA TYR A 211 -9.02 22.37 3.54
C TYR A 211 -9.39 23.80 3.96
N PRO A 212 -8.42 24.69 4.26
CA PRO A 212 -8.71 26.02 4.79
C PRO A 212 -9.01 27.04 3.68
N ASP A 213 -10.26 27.13 3.25
CA ASP A 213 -10.72 28.08 2.23
C ASP A 213 -11.53 29.24 2.86
N ILE A 214 -11.89 30.25 2.06
CA ILE A 214 -12.48 31.52 2.50
C ILE A 214 -13.78 31.32 3.29
N ASN A 215 -14.64 30.41 2.84
CA ASN A 215 -15.97 30.15 3.40
C ASN A 215 -16.04 28.81 4.16
N THR A 216 -14.91 28.16 4.45
CA THR A 216 -14.89 26.86 5.13
C THR A 216 -15.41 26.99 6.56
N LYS A 217 -16.42 26.19 6.90
CA LYS A 217 -16.91 26.11 8.28
C LYS A 217 -15.97 25.24 9.11
N LEU A 218 -15.65 25.67 10.32
CA LEU A 218 -14.88 24.86 11.29
C LEU A 218 -15.73 23.77 11.98
N ILE A 219 -16.82 23.36 11.36
CA ILE A 219 -17.69 22.28 11.82
C ILE A 219 -18.09 21.41 10.65
N ASP A 220 -18.15 20.10 10.89
CA ASP A 220 -18.74 19.17 9.94
C ASP A 220 -20.26 19.22 10.05
N ASP A 221 -20.87 20.07 9.24
CA ASP A 221 -22.32 20.25 9.20
C ASP A 221 -23.06 19.11 8.47
N SER A 222 -22.34 18.05 8.05
CA SER A 222 -22.91 16.84 7.49
C SER A 222 -23.33 15.81 8.55
N ILE A 223 -22.92 15.97 9.81
CA ILE A 223 -23.27 15.04 10.90
C ILE A 223 -24.78 15.15 11.21
N PRO A 224 -25.56 14.05 11.12
CA PRO A 224 -26.99 14.10 11.38
C PRO A 224 -27.27 14.36 12.87
N LYS A 225 -28.06 15.39 13.17
CA LYS A 225 -28.35 15.84 14.55
C LYS A 225 -29.39 15.00 15.30
N ASN A 226 -30.30 14.36 14.56
CA ASN A 226 -31.51 13.72 15.13
C ASN A 226 -31.61 12.23 14.77
N ARG A 227 -30.48 11.55 14.51
CA ARG A 227 -30.47 10.10 14.30
C ARG A 227 -30.33 9.41 15.67
N ASP A 228 -31.18 8.44 15.93
CA ASP A 228 -31.21 7.63 17.16
C ASP A 228 -31.55 6.17 16.82
N LEU A 229 -30.82 5.60 15.87
CA LEU A 229 -30.97 4.19 15.45
C LEU A 229 -30.08 3.26 16.26
N PHE A 230 -28.90 3.74 16.62
CA PHE A 230 -27.92 3.01 17.42
C PHE A 230 -27.43 3.89 18.55
N GLU A 231 -27.08 3.31 19.70
CA GLU A 231 -26.51 4.06 20.82
C GLU A 231 -25.24 4.84 20.40
N SER A 232 -24.48 4.29 19.45
CA SER A 232 -23.28 4.91 18.88
C SER A 232 -23.55 6.17 18.03
N ASP A 233 -24.82 6.54 17.80
CA ASP A 233 -25.19 7.79 17.10
C ASP A 233 -24.83 9.03 17.90
N LYS A 234 -24.67 8.91 19.22
CA LYS A 234 -24.24 9.99 20.11
C LYS A 234 -22.73 10.29 20.03
N GLU A 235 -21.91 9.32 19.57
CA GLU A 235 -20.43 9.38 19.60
C GLU A 235 -19.80 10.67 19.05
N PRO A 236 -20.27 11.24 17.91
CA PRO A 236 -19.70 12.48 17.39
C PRO A 236 -19.80 13.65 18.38
N TRP A 237 -20.85 13.68 19.19
CA TRP A 237 -21.19 14.77 20.12
C TRP A 237 -20.53 14.63 21.49
N VAL A 238 -19.98 13.45 21.80
CA VAL A 238 -19.31 13.15 23.08
C VAL A 238 -17.79 12.98 22.95
N GLY A 239 -17.23 13.37 21.79
CA GLY A 239 -15.78 13.49 21.60
C GLY A 239 -15.20 12.81 20.36
N ALA A 240 -15.98 12.03 19.61
CA ALA A 240 -15.45 11.32 18.44
C ALA A 240 -15.17 12.27 17.24
N SER A 241 -15.98 13.32 17.08
CA SER A 241 -15.78 14.34 16.04
C SER A 241 -14.99 15.54 16.58
N LYS A 242 -14.18 16.16 15.72
CA LYS A 242 -13.36 17.33 16.09
C LYS A 242 -13.75 18.57 15.26
N PRO A 243 -13.82 19.77 15.87
CA PRO A 243 -13.93 21.02 15.12
C PRO A 243 -12.82 21.17 14.07
N GLY A 244 -13.16 21.74 12.92
CA GLY A 244 -12.24 21.92 11.78
C GLY A 244 -11.86 20.63 11.05
N HIS A 245 -12.49 19.51 11.36
CA HIS A 245 -12.21 18.21 10.74
C HIS A 245 -13.45 17.60 10.10
N VAL A 246 -13.25 16.93 8.97
CA VAL A 246 -14.21 16.02 8.36
C VAL A 246 -14.23 14.74 9.19
N TYR A 247 -15.40 14.39 9.72
CA TYR A 247 -15.58 13.21 10.57
C TYR A 247 -16.07 12.01 9.76
N MET A 248 -15.36 10.89 9.85
CA MET A 248 -15.67 9.62 9.20
C MET A 248 -15.66 8.50 10.25
N ASP A 249 -16.69 7.65 10.26
CA ASP A 249 -17.00 6.76 11.39
C ASP A 249 -17.10 5.27 11.04
N SER A 250 -16.56 4.88 9.89
CA SER A 250 -16.76 3.52 9.36
C SER A 250 -15.56 3.02 8.55
N MET A 251 -15.36 1.71 8.62
CA MET A 251 -14.30 0.99 7.89
C MET A 251 -14.32 1.27 6.39
N GLY A 252 -15.51 1.44 5.81
CA GLY A 252 -15.68 1.71 4.39
C GLY A 252 -15.17 3.07 3.89
N PHE A 253 -14.86 4.02 4.78
CA PHE A 253 -14.15 5.23 4.35
C PHE A 253 -12.67 4.95 4.04
N GLY A 254 -12.07 3.98 4.73
CA GLY A 254 -10.68 3.58 4.51
C GLY A 254 -10.57 2.41 3.55
N MET A 255 -11.04 1.23 3.94
CA MET A 255 -10.96 0.00 3.11
C MET A 255 -11.86 0.06 1.86
N GLY A 256 -12.74 1.07 1.75
CA GLY A 256 -13.42 1.40 0.50
C GLY A 256 -12.62 2.34 -0.42
N SER A 257 -11.36 2.62 -0.10
CA SER A 257 -10.39 3.30 -0.97
C SER A 257 -9.58 2.26 -1.74
N SER A 258 -9.07 2.63 -2.90
CA SER A 258 -8.24 1.77 -3.75
C SER A 258 -6.75 2.09 -3.67
N CYS A 259 -5.89 1.12 -3.99
CA CYS A 259 -4.45 1.29 -4.07
C CYS A 259 -3.76 0.48 -5.18
N LEU A 260 -2.48 0.78 -5.38
CA LEU A 260 -1.57 -0.01 -6.20
C LEU A 260 -0.60 -0.76 -5.28
N GLN A 261 -0.51 -2.08 -5.42
CA GLN A 261 0.42 -2.89 -4.64
C GLN A 261 1.32 -3.71 -5.58
N VAL A 262 2.58 -3.92 -5.20
CA VAL A 262 3.55 -4.72 -5.98
C VAL A 262 4.19 -5.75 -5.07
N THR A 263 4.07 -7.03 -5.42
CA THR A 263 4.73 -8.13 -4.70
C THR A 263 5.88 -8.68 -5.53
N MET A 264 7.06 -8.82 -4.91
CA MET A 264 8.27 -9.36 -5.53
C MET A 264 8.77 -10.57 -4.73
N GLN A 265 9.19 -11.60 -5.43
CA GLN A 265 9.84 -12.78 -4.89
C GLN A 265 11.35 -12.58 -4.91
N ALA A 266 11.99 -12.83 -3.76
CA ALA A 266 13.44 -12.86 -3.65
C ALA A 266 13.95 -14.28 -3.82
N GLN A 267 15.25 -14.43 -4.07
CA GLN A 267 15.85 -15.74 -4.33
C GLN A 267 15.89 -16.65 -3.08
N GLU A 268 15.90 -16.04 -1.90
CA GLU A 268 15.85 -16.70 -0.60
C GLU A 268 15.44 -15.68 0.51
N ILE A 269 15.43 -16.11 1.77
CA ILE A 269 14.91 -15.33 2.90
C ILE A 269 15.76 -14.09 3.23
N ASP A 270 17.07 -14.19 3.22
CA ASP A 270 18.00 -13.12 3.58
C ASP A 270 17.99 -12.01 2.53
N GLU A 271 17.84 -12.33 1.25
CA GLU A 271 17.56 -11.38 0.17
C GLU A 271 16.21 -10.70 0.36
N ALA A 272 15.16 -11.45 0.72
CA ALA A 272 13.85 -10.87 1.02
C ALA A 272 13.92 -9.88 2.19
N ARG A 273 14.72 -10.16 3.23
CA ARG A 273 14.94 -9.24 4.36
C ARG A 273 15.66 -7.98 3.92
N TYR A 274 16.75 -8.13 3.18
CA TYR A 274 17.51 -6.99 2.65
C TYR A 274 16.63 -6.09 1.75
N LEU A 275 15.83 -6.70 0.87
CA LEU A 275 14.92 -5.97 0.00
C LEU A 275 13.81 -5.25 0.79
N TYR A 276 13.18 -5.94 1.75
CA TYR A 276 12.20 -5.33 2.66
C TYR A 276 12.79 -4.11 3.36
N ASP A 277 13.99 -4.24 3.92
CA ASP A 277 14.62 -3.18 4.68
C ASP A 277 15.00 -1.99 3.79
N THR A 278 15.57 -2.27 2.62
CA THR A 278 16.01 -1.22 1.69
C THR A 278 14.82 -0.47 1.09
N LEU A 279 13.67 -1.12 0.92
CA LEU A 279 12.45 -0.46 0.43
C LEU A 279 11.74 0.42 1.47
N ALA A 280 11.98 0.21 2.77
CA ALA A 280 11.20 0.90 3.81
C ALA A 280 11.29 2.44 3.77
N PRO A 281 12.48 3.06 3.63
CA PRO A 281 12.61 4.52 3.51
C PRO A 281 11.92 5.09 2.26
N LEU A 282 11.72 4.29 1.22
CA LEU A 282 11.04 4.69 -0.01
C LEU A 282 9.51 4.69 0.13
N THR A 283 8.96 4.05 1.18
CA THR A 283 7.50 3.96 1.33
C THR A 283 6.79 5.31 1.48
N PRO A 284 7.22 6.25 2.35
CA PRO A 284 6.62 7.58 2.41
C PRO A 284 6.88 8.44 1.17
N ILE A 285 8.04 8.26 0.51
CA ILE A 285 8.39 8.94 -0.74
C ILE A 285 7.37 8.58 -1.82
N MET A 286 7.11 7.29 -2.00
CA MET A 286 6.17 6.82 -3.00
C MET A 286 4.73 7.13 -2.63
N LEU A 287 4.36 7.15 -1.35
CA LEU A 287 3.05 7.64 -0.90
C LEU A 287 2.80 9.09 -1.35
N SER A 288 3.77 9.97 -1.11
CA SER A 288 3.70 11.38 -1.51
C SER A 288 3.72 11.57 -3.04
N LEU A 289 4.62 10.86 -3.74
CA LEU A 289 4.77 10.96 -5.19
C LEU A 289 3.57 10.43 -5.97
N THR A 290 2.81 9.48 -5.40
CA THR A 290 1.63 8.89 -6.03
C THR A 290 0.32 9.55 -5.61
N ALA A 291 0.36 10.56 -4.72
CA ALA A 291 -0.80 11.18 -4.08
C ALA A 291 -2.02 11.40 -5.00
N ALA A 292 -3.19 10.87 -4.60
CA ALA A 292 -4.40 10.84 -5.41
C ALA A 292 -5.72 11.00 -4.62
N ALA A 293 -5.69 11.31 -3.33
CA ALA A 293 -6.87 11.42 -2.47
C ALA A 293 -7.01 12.78 -1.74
N PRO A 294 -7.30 13.89 -2.45
CA PRO A 294 -7.48 15.21 -1.85
C PRO A 294 -8.92 15.47 -1.35
N ILE A 295 -9.86 14.56 -1.62
CA ILE A 295 -11.29 14.72 -1.30
C ILE A 295 -11.78 13.50 -0.51
N PHE A 296 -12.38 13.75 0.65
CA PHE A 296 -13.08 12.74 1.43
C PHE A 296 -14.44 13.23 1.87
N LYS A 297 -15.45 12.35 1.80
CA LYS A 297 -16.83 12.62 2.25
C LYS A 297 -17.41 13.96 1.76
N GLY A 298 -17.15 14.30 0.49
CA GLY A 298 -17.64 15.53 -0.13
C GLY A 298 -16.92 16.80 0.31
N PHE A 299 -15.74 16.69 0.93
CA PHE A 299 -14.91 17.81 1.34
C PHE A 299 -13.51 17.74 0.71
N LEU A 300 -12.99 18.87 0.24
CA LEU A 300 -11.55 19.05 0.12
C LEU A 300 -10.95 18.99 1.53
N VAL A 301 -9.96 18.13 1.71
CA VAL A 301 -9.21 17.98 2.97
C VAL A 301 -7.82 18.56 2.84
N ASN A 302 -7.19 18.90 3.97
CA ASN A 302 -5.84 19.44 4.03
C ASN A 302 -4.76 18.34 4.03
N GLN A 303 -4.94 17.35 3.16
CA GLN A 303 -3.99 16.28 2.86
C GLN A 303 -4.25 15.75 1.44
N ASP A 304 -3.32 14.99 0.89
CA ASP A 304 -3.40 14.50 -0.50
C ASP A 304 -3.42 12.97 -0.65
N VAL A 305 -3.33 12.20 0.44
CA VAL A 305 -3.19 10.73 0.42
C VAL A 305 -4.21 10.03 1.31
N ARG A 306 -4.43 8.73 1.10
CA ARG A 306 -5.43 7.92 1.84
C ARG A 306 -4.95 7.34 3.17
N TRP A 307 -3.64 7.29 3.40
CA TRP A 307 -3.04 6.34 4.36
C TRP A 307 -3.61 6.42 5.78
N ASN A 308 -3.66 7.61 6.39
CA ASN A 308 -4.23 7.80 7.73
C ASN A 308 -5.74 7.51 7.81
N VAL A 309 -6.49 7.62 6.70
CA VAL A 309 -7.91 7.25 6.63
C VAL A 309 -8.05 5.74 6.77
N ILE A 310 -7.26 4.97 6.03
CA ILE A 310 -7.28 3.51 6.13
C ILE A 310 -6.73 3.04 7.48
N SER A 311 -5.65 3.66 7.96
CA SER A 311 -5.09 3.43 9.31
C SER A 311 -6.18 3.55 10.38
N GLY A 312 -6.95 4.64 10.38
CA GLY A 312 -8.04 4.85 11.32
C GLY A 312 -9.27 3.97 11.08
N ALA A 313 -9.56 3.60 9.83
CA ALA A 313 -10.74 2.81 9.44
C ALA A 313 -10.73 1.37 9.97
N VAL A 314 -9.55 0.83 10.29
CA VAL A 314 -9.40 -0.51 10.89
C VAL A 314 -8.61 -0.48 12.20
N ASP A 315 -8.54 0.69 12.84
CA ASP A 315 -7.93 0.81 14.17
C ASP A 315 -8.84 0.17 15.22
N ASP A 316 -8.50 -1.05 15.62
CA ASP A 316 -9.24 -1.83 16.60
C ASP A 316 -8.84 -1.52 18.05
N ARG A 317 -7.86 -0.63 18.26
CA ARG A 317 -7.32 -0.34 19.60
C ARG A 317 -8.37 0.31 20.50
N THR A 318 -8.53 -0.24 21.69
CA THR A 318 -9.37 0.32 22.75
C THR A 318 -8.80 1.62 23.31
N PHE A 319 -9.55 2.31 24.18
CA PHE A 319 -9.08 3.54 24.80
C PHE A 319 -7.80 3.31 25.63
N ILE A 320 -7.74 2.20 26.38
CA ILE A 320 -6.55 1.82 27.15
C ILE A 320 -5.36 1.50 26.26
N GLU A 321 -5.54 0.79 25.15
CA GLU A 321 -4.45 0.46 24.22
C GLU A 321 -3.89 1.71 23.51
N ARG A 322 -4.76 2.70 23.21
CA ARG A 322 -4.38 3.99 22.61
C ARG A 322 -3.79 5.00 23.61
N ASP A 323 -3.90 4.69 24.91
CA ASP A 323 -3.57 5.62 25.98
C ASP A 323 -4.34 6.95 25.84
N VAL A 324 -5.67 6.90 25.72
CA VAL A 324 -6.53 8.10 25.64
C VAL A 324 -7.77 7.93 26.51
N GLU A 325 -8.33 9.05 26.97
CA GLU A 325 -9.57 9.03 27.77
C GLU A 325 -10.77 8.51 26.96
N PRO A 326 -11.66 7.73 27.58
CA PRO A 326 -12.90 7.28 26.95
C PRO A 326 -13.87 8.44 26.75
N TYR A 327 -14.81 8.26 25.82
CA TYR A 327 -15.94 9.18 25.67
C TYR A 327 -16.84 9.14 26.90
N THR A 328 -17.62 10.20 27.13
CA THR A 328 -18.57 10.21 28.23
C THR A 328 -19.55 9.03 28.14
N GLY A 329 -19.56 8.18 29.17
CA GLY A 329 -20.39 6.97 29.24
C GLY A 329 -19.77 5.72 28.62
N TYR A 330 -18.49 5.75 28.25
CA TYR A 330 -17.72 4.60 27.75
C TYR A 330 -16.65 4.21 28.77
N ASP A 331 -16.25 2.93 28.79
CA ASP A 331 -15.13 2.45 29.60
C ASP A 331 -13.82 2.39 28.81
N PHE A 332 -12.71 2.17 29.52
CA PHE A 332 -11.36 2.13 28.95
C PHE A 332 -11.07 0.89 28.08
N PHE A 333 -11.74 -0.22 28.36
CA PHE A 333 -11.39 -1.56 27.89
C PHE A 333 -12.18 -2.00 26.66
N GLY A 334 -13.27 -1.31 26.33
CA GLY A 334 -14.08 -1.61 25.15
C GLY A 334 -14.53 -3.08 25.14
N GLY A 335 -14.18 -3.80 24.08
CA GLY A 335 -14.51 -5.21 23.92
C GLY A 335 -13.51 -6.20 24.52
N LEU A 336 -12.49 -5.73 25.25
CA LEU A 336 -11.55 -6.64 25.94
C LEU A 336 -12.27 -7.36 27.09
N ASP A 337 -12.02 -8.66 27.23
CA ASP A 337 -12.55 -9.46 28.32
C ASP A 337 -11.75 -9.19 29.61
N VAL A 338 -12.19 -8.20 30.39
CA VAL A 338 -11.55 -7.76 31.65
C VAL A 338 -12.55 -7.87 32.78
N THR A 339 -12.10 -8.35 33.95
CA THR A 339 -12.97 -8.57 35.10
C THR A 339 -13.59 -7.27 35.62
N GLU A 340 -14.81 -7.34 36.15
CA GLU A 340 -15.47 -6.17 36.76
C GLU A 340 -14.72 -5.63 37.98
N GLU A 341 -13.91 -6.47 38.65
CA GLU A 341 -13.03 -6.05 39.73
C GLU A 341 -11.88 -5.18 39.20
N ASP A 342 -11.23 -5.59 38.10
CA ASP A 342 -10.16 -4.82 37.47
C ASP A 342 -10.66 -3.51 36.87
N LYS A 343 -11.87 -3.53 36.26
CA LYS A 343 -12.52 -2.30 35.77
C LYS A 343 -12.76 -1.31 36.91
N LYS A 344 -13.40 -1.76 38.01
CA LYS A 344 -13.61 -0.94 39.20
C LYS A 344 -12.31 -0.48 39.82
N HIS A 345 -11.27 -1.33 39.84
CA HIS A 345 -9.96 -0.96 40.35
C HIS A 345 -9.40 0.23 39.56
N MET A 346 -9.44 0.18 38.23
CA MET A 346 -9.01 1.30 37.38
C MET A 346 -9.80 2.59 37.63
N GLU A 347 -11.11 2.49 37.81
CA GLU A 347 -11.94 3.64 38.20
C GLU A 347 -11.52 4.22 39.57
N THR A 348 -11.28 3.38 40.58
CA THR A 348 -10.88 3.82 41.92
C THR A 348 -9.50 4.49 41.95
N LEU A 349 -8.63 4.15 41.00
CA LEU A 349 -7.33 4.80 40.85
C LEU A 349 -7.43 6.16 40.17
N GLY A 350 -8.65 6.64 39.90
CA GLY A 350 -8.91 7.93 39.28
C GLY A 350 -8.82 7.91 37.77
N GLY A 351 -8.84 6.71 37.14
CA GLY A 351 -9.03 6.46 35.71
C GLY A 351 -8.36 7.47 34.77
N GLY A 352 -7.22 7.10 34.18
CA GLY A 352 -6.59 7.93 33.14
C GLY A 352 -5.10 7.66 32.97
N ARG A 353 -4.50 8.39 32.01
CA ARG A 353 -3.10 8.22 31.58
C ARG A 353 -2.11 8.11 32.74
N GLY A 354 -1.41 6.98 32.82
CA GLY A 354 -0.22 6.82 33.68
C GLY A 354 -0.47 6.74 35.18
N VAL A 355 -1.73 6.59 35.61
CA VAL A 355 -2.09 6.33 37.01
C VAL A 355 -1.92 4.82 37.32
N ASN A 356 -1.75 4.48 38.60
CA ASN A 356 -1.33 3.15 39.09
C ASN A 356 -2.00 1.98 38.33
N GLY A 357 -1.22 0.97 37.90
CA GLY A 357 -1.74 -0.22 37.18
C GLY A 357 -1.56 -0.19 35.65
N ASP A 358 -1.66 1.00 35.04
CA ASP A 358 -1.62 1.21 33.57
C ASP A 358 -0.22 1.57 33.02
N ARG A 359 0.79 1.63 33.90
CA ARG A 359 2.18 1.89 33.46
C ARG A 359 2.77 0.67 32.78
N ILE A 360 3.51 0.91 31.69
CA ILE A 360 4.36 -0.09 31.06
C ILE A 360 5.33 -0.62 32.12
N SER A 361 5.24 -1.92 32.37
CA SER A 361 5.94 -2.61 33.45
C SER A 361 7.24 -3.28 32.99
N ASN A 362 7.40 -3.49 31.68
CA ASN A 362 8.55 -4.17 31.11
C ASN A 362 8.81 -3.79 29.64
N LYS A 363 9.90 -4.30 29.07
CA LYS A 363 10.33 -4.05 27.69
C LYS A 363 9.39 -4.59 26.61
N TYR A 364 8.43 -5.44 26.96
CA TYR A 364 7.45 -5.99 26.03
C TYR A 364 6.23 -5.08 25.88
N GLY A 365 6.16 -3.97 26.64
CA GLY A 365 5.03 -3.03 26.58
C GLY A 365 3.82 -3.44 27.41
N GLU A 366 3.98 -4.44 28.29
CA GLU A 366 2.91 -4.98 29.13
C GLU A 366 2.59 -4.03 30.30
N THR A 367 1.31 -3.82 30.59
CA THR A 367 0.85 -3.18 31.83
C THR A 367 0.71 -4.22 32.95
N ARG A 368 0.24 -3.81 34.15
CA ARG A 368 -0.11 -4.77 35.20
C ARG A 368 -1.48 -5.41 35.01
N LEU A 369 -2.26 -4.92 34.04
CA LEU A 369 -3.61 -5.38 33.74
C LEU A 369 -3.56 -6.55 32.75
N LYS A 370 -4.53 -7.44 32.88
CA LYS A 370 -4.67 -8.62 32.02
C LYS A 370 -6.13 -8.80 31.65
N THR A 371 -6.35 -9.42 30.50
CA THR A 371 -7.66 -10.00 30.16
C THR A 371 -7.90 -11.28 30.95
N SER A 372 -9.15 -11.75 30.98
CA SER A 372 -9.61 -12.93 31.72
C SER A 372 -8.86 -14.22 31.32
N ASP A 373 -8.38 -14.31 30.08
CA ASP A 373 -7.53 -15.39 29.56
C ASP A 373 -6.04 -15.26 29.95
N GLY A 374 -5.68 -14.21 30.69
CA GLY A 374 -4.34 -13.94 31.18
C GLY A 374 -3.43 -13.18 30.21
N LYS A 375 -3.91 -12.76 29.02
CA LYS A 375 -3.13 -11.92 28.10
C LYS A 375 -2.87 -10.55 28.75
N PRO A 376 -1.61 -10.08 28.78
CA PRO A 376 -1.31 -8.73 29.25
C PRO A 376 -1.91 -7.67 28.33
N ILE A 377 -2.51 -6.62 28.92
CA ILE A 377 -2.94 -5.44 28.16
C ILE A 377 -1.70 -4.60 27.88
N GLN A 378 -1.50 -4.23 26.62
CA GLN A 378 -0.33 -3.47 26.14
C GLN A 378 -0.73 -2.09 25.64
N LYS A 379 0.17 -1.12 25.79
CA LYS A 379 0.06 0.17 25.09
C LYS A 379 0.58 0.02 23.67
N ILE A 380 -0.25 0.37 22.70
CA ILE A 380 0.02 0.15 21.28
C ILE A 380 -0.03 1.48 20.53
N THR A 381 1.13 1.91 20.02
CA THR A 381 1.33 3.23 19.42
C THR A 381 0.67 3.40 18.06
N LYS A 382 0.64 2.34 17.26
CA LYS A 382 0.13 2.35 15.88
C LYS A 382 -1.14 1.52 15.72
N SER A 383 -1.97 1.87 14.75
CA SER A 383 -3.04 1.00 14.27
C SER A 383 -2.43 -0.32 13.74
N ARG A 384 -3.24 -1.36 13.62
CA ARG A 384 -2.83 -2.59 12.90
C ARG A 384 -2.66 -2.35 11.39
N TYR A 385 -3.23 -1.26 10.88
CA TYR A 385 -2.88 -0.71 9.58
C TYR A 385 -1.99 0.52 9.79
N GLU A 386 -0.67 0.42 9.58
CA GLU A 386 0.25 1.56 9.75
C GLU A 386 1.63 1.29 9.12
N SER A 387 2.52 2.29 9.02
CA SER A 387 3.92 2.08 8.63
C SER A 387 4.61 0.90 9.35
N ILE A 388 5.69 0.38 8.74
CA ILE A 388 6.48 -0.68 9.35
C ILE A 388 6.99 -0.26 10.74
N ASN A 389 7.26 -1.24 11.60
CA ASN A 389 7.71 -0.99 12.98
C ASN A 389 9.19 -1.29 13.20
N SER A 390 9.75 -2.15 12.35
CA SER A 390 11.13 -2.59 12.47
C SER A 390 11.64 -3.04 11.11
N TYR A 391 12.92 -2.80 10.87
CA TYR A 391 13.72 -3.54 9.92
C TYR A 391 13.88 -5.00 10.36
N LEU A 392 14.13 -5.88 9.38
CA LEU A 392 14.36 -7.31 9.53
C LEU A 392 15.85 -7.66 9.62
N SER A 393 16.76 -6.71 9.43
CA SER A 393 18.22 -6.81 9.33
C SER A 393 18.74 -7.58 8.10
N ASP A 394 19.94 -7.20 7.66
CA ASP A 394 20.70 -7.81 6.56
C ASP A 394 21.86 -8.72 7.02
N TYR A 395 21.88 -9.11 8.31
CA TYR A 395 22.98 -9.83 8.96
C TYR A 395 23.51 -11.05 8.20
N LYS A 396 22.64 -11.76 7.47
CA LYS A 396 22.99 -12.99 6.74
C LYS A 396 23.07 -12.81 5.22
N TYR A 397 22.54 -11.71 4.68
CA TYR A 397 22.59 -11.43 3.24
C TYR A 397 24.00 -10.98 2.81
N SER A 398 24.68 -10.23 3.69
CA SER A 398 26.07 -9.85 3.49
C SER A 398 27.00 -11.00 3.87
N GLY A 399 27.33 -11.90 2.94
CA GLY A 399 28.34 -12.96 3.13
C GLY A 399 29.78 -12.48 3.45
N LYS A 400 29.98 -11.24 3.94
CA LYS A 400 31.26 -10.59 4.26
C LYS A 400 31.11 -9.55 5.39
N THR A 401 32.24 -9.22 6.02
CA THR A 401 32.54 -8.38 7.21
C THR A 401 31.77 -7.08 7.51
N ASP A 402 30.93 -6.53 6.63
CA ASP A 402 30.32 -5.18 6.79
C ASP A 402 28.77 -5.26 6.65
N VAL A 403 28.07 -5.39 7.79
CA VAL A 403 26.60 -5.35 7.89
C VAL A 403 26.12 -3.89 7.85
N TYR A 404 25.07 -3.57 7.08
CA TYR A 404 24.53 -2.21 7.04
C TYR A 404 23.59 -1.93 8.22
N PHE A 405 22.73 -2.89 8.57
CA PHE A 405 21.82 -2.76 9.70
C PHE A 405 22.58 -2.54 11.00
N LYS A 406 22.02 -1.67 11.84
CA LYS A 406 22.47 -1.39 13.19
C LYS A 406 21.24 -1.31 14.07
N ASP A 407 21.29 -1.87 15.27
CA ASP A 407 20.15 -1.90 16.20
C ASP A 407 19.53 -0.50 16.43
N LYS A 408 20.34 0.56 16.36
CA LYS A 408 19.89 1.95 16.46
C LYS A 408 18.89 2.40 15.37
N TYR A 409 18.73 1.65 14.28
CA TYR A 409 17.72 1.98 13.27
C TYR A 409 16.33 1.49 13.66
N ASN A 410 16.23 0.45 14.49
CA ASN A 410 14.99 0.04 15.12
C ASN A 410 14.80 0.82 16.44
N ASP A 411 14.63 2.13 16.34
CA ASP A 411 14.58 3.07 17.47
C ASP A 411 13.16 3.39 17.98
N ALA A 412 12.14 3.00 17.22
CA ALA A 412 10.75 3.20 17.60
C ALA A 412 10.30 2.24 18.71
N TYR A 413 9.42 2.71 19.60
CA TYR A 413 8.81 1.87 20.63
C TYR A 413 7.93 0.78 19.98
N MET A 414 8.25 -0.48 20.26
CA MET A 414 7.61 -1.65 19.66
C MET A 414 7.21 -2.67 20.74
N PRO A 415 5.94 -2.68 21.21
CA PRO A 415 5.47 -3.69 22.14
C PRO A 415 5.47 -5.09 21.48
N MET A 416 5.70 -6.15 22.25
CA MET A 416 5.83 -7.50 21.66
C MET A 416 5.12 -8.53 22.51
N ASN A 417 4.59 -9.58 21.88
CA ASN A 417 4.07 -10.72 22.61
C ASN A 417 5.24 -11.56 23.13
N LYS A 418 5.51 -11.48 24.44
CA LYS A 418 6.64 -12.16 25.09
C LYS A 418 6.66 -13.67 24.83
N LYS A 419 5.52 -14.34 24.99
CA LYS A 419 5.39 -15.80 24.82
C LYS A 419 5.73 -16.21 23.38
N VAL A 420 5.27 -15.42 22.41
CA VAL A 420 5.58 -15.66 21.00
C VAL A 420 7.07 -15.46 20.73
N TYR A 421 7.65 -14.36 21.21
CA TYR A 421 9.08 -14.10 21.07
C TYR A 421 9.94 -15.25 21.62
N GLU A 422 9.65 -15.71 22.84
CA GLU A 422 10.39 -16.80 23.49
C GLU A 422 10.27 -18.11 22.69
N GLN A 423 9.08 -18.48 22.22
CA GLN A 423 8.89 -19.69 21.40
C GLN A 423 9.61 -19.63 20.04
N LEU A 424 9.62 -18.47 19.38
CA LEU A 424 10.38 -18.29 18.14
C LEU A 424 11.88 -18.44 18.38
N MET A 425 12.41 -17.84 19.45
CA MET A 425 13.82 -17.98 19.82
C MET A 425 14.19 -19.41 20.20
N ASP A 426 13.35 -20.10 20.97
CA ASP A 426 13.57 -21.49 21.40
C ASP A 426 13.59 -22.49 20.24
N SER A 427 12.90 -22.17 19.13
CA SER A 427 12.94 -22.98 17.91
C SER A 427 14.31 -23.00 17.22
N LYS A 428 15.17 -22.01 17.52
CA LYS A 428 16.50 -21.79 16.90
C LYS A 428 16.47 -21.51 15.39
N LEU A 429 15.28 -21.29 14.82
CA LEU A 429 15.11 -20.93 13.40
C LEU A 429 15.14 -19.42 13.16
N PHE A 430 14.97 -18.62 14.22
CA PHE A 430 14.84 -17.16 14.16
C PHE A 430 16.01 -16.50 14.90
N ASP A 431 16.55 -15.43 14.30
CA ASP A 431 17.38 -14.48 15.04
C ASP A 431 16.51 -13.46 15.80
N PRO A 432 17.08 -12.71 16.77
CA PRO A 432 16.30 -11.79 17.59
C PRO A 432 15.47 -10.78 16.79
N ILE A 433 15.99 -10.23 15.68
CA ILE A 433 15.27 -9.19 14.93
C ILE A 433 14.06 -9.79 14.21
N MET A 434 14.21 -10.95 13.57
CA MET A 434 13.09 -11.64 12.93
C MET A 434 12.04 -12.11 13.97
N ALA A 435 12.49 -12.62 15.12
CA ALA A 435 11.58 -13.02 16.20
C ALA A 435 10.79 -11.81 16.77
N GLN A 436 11.43 -10.65 16.90
CA GLN A 436 10.77 -9.41 17.33
C GLN A 436 9.69 -8.96 16.34
N HIS A 437 9.97 -9.01 15.03
CA HIS A 437 9.01 -8.64 13.99
C HIS A 437 7.69 -9.44 14.13
N PHE A 438 7.78 -10.77 14.16
CA PHE A 438 6.57 -11.61 14.30
C PHE A 438 5.92 -11.47 15.68
N ALA A 439 6.71 -11.35 16.75
CA ALA A 439 6.16 -11.13 18.09
C ALA A 439 5.36 -9.83 18.20
N TYR A 440 5.74 -8.78 17.46
CA TYR A 440 4.96 -7.55 17.33
C TYR A 440 3.62 -7.81 16.62
N LEU A 441 3.59 -8.53 15.49
CA LEU A 441 2.34 -8.83 14.78
C LEU A 441 1.33 -9.59 15.66
N PHE A 442 1.84 -10.43 16.56
CA PHE A 442 1.05 -11.27 17.47
C PHE A 442 0.59 -10.57 18.76
N ILE A 443 0.81 -9.26 18.92
CA ILE A 443 0.14 -8.48 19.98
C ILE A 443 -1.36 -8.30 19.67
N ARG A 444 -1.72 -8.39 18.38
CA ARG A 444 -3.09 -8.20 17.89
C ARG A 444 -3.96 -9.42 18.16
N ASP A 445 -5.26 -9.16 18.25
CA ASP A 445 -6.26 -10.22 18.29
C ASP A 445 -6.71 -10.58 16.86
N PRO A 446 -7.01 -11.86 16.59
CA PRO A 446 -7.68 -12.28 15.37
C PRO A 446 -9.08 -11.65 15.31
N LEU A 447 -9.46 -11.12 14.15
CA LEU A 447 -10.73 -10.38 13.99
C LEU A 447 -11.80 -11.16 13.22
N VAL A 448 -11.40 -12.17 12.45
CA VAL A 448 -12.32 -13.02 11.69
C VAL A 448 -11.90 -14.46 11.88
N ILE A 449 -12.71 -15.22 12.60
CA ILE A 449 -12.53 -16.66 12.82
C ILE A 449 -13.78 -17.34 12.27
N PHE A 450 -13.58 -18.38 11.46
CA PHE A 450 -14.68 -19.24 11.02
C PHE A 450 -14.77 -20.46 11.92
N SER A 451 -15.98 -20.85 12.33
CA SER A 451 -16.19 -21.97 13.26
C SER A 451 -15.57 -23.28 12.77
N GLU A 452 -15.57 -23.49 11.46
CA GLU A 452 -15.05 -24.64 10.74
C GLU A 452 -13.52 -24.64 10.65
N ARG A 453 -12.87 -23.51 10.98
CA ARG A 453 -11.41 -23.31 10.90
C ARG A 453 -10.79 -23.09 12.28
N ILE A 454 -11.51 -23.37 13.37
CA ILE A 454 -10.98 -23.25 14.74
C ILE A 454 -9.84 -24.24 14.96
N ASP A 455 -10.02 -25.50 14.56
CA ASP A 455 -8.98 -26.52 14.62
C ASP A 455 -8.45 -26.81 13.21
N GLN A 456 -7.13 -26.88 13.09
CA GLN A 456 -6.42 -27.04 11.81
C GLN A 456 -5.23 -27.97 11.98
N ASP A 457 -4.79 -28.57 10.87
CA ASP A 457 -3.51 -29.27 10.85
C ASP A 457 -2.36 -28.28 10.66
N ASN A 458 -1.64 -28.00 11.74
CA ASN A 458 -0.50 -27.06 11.73
C ASN A 458 0.69 -27.52 10.86
N GLU A 459 0.70 -28.76 10.35
CA GLU A 459 1.72 -29.23 9.41
C GLU A 459 1.34 -29.00 7.93
N LEU A 460 0.06 -28.74 7.63
CA LEU A 460 -0.47 -28.63 6.28
C LEU A 460 -1.13 -27.27 5.99
N GLU A 461 -1.58 -26.58 7.02
CA GLU A 461 -2.40 -25.36 6.92
C GLU A 461 -1.72 -24.19 7.62
N ASN A 462 -1.97 -22.98 7.12
CA ASN A 462 -1.36 -21.75 7.62
C ASN A 462 -2.39 -20.64 7.92
N ASP A 463 -3.68 -20.95 8.00
CA ASP A 463 -4.74 -19.95 8.14
C ASP A 463 -4.70 -19.23 9.51
N HIS A 464 -4.27 -19.88 10.60
CA HIS A 464 -4.15 -19.20 11.90
C HIS A 464 -3.01 -18.18 11.88
N PHE A 465 -1.88 -18.50 11.25
CA PHE A 465 -0.82 -17.52 10.99
C PHE A 465 -1.33 -16.39 10.09
N GLU A 466 -1.99 -16.72 8.98
CA GLU A 466 -2.55 -15.73 8.05
C GLU A 466 -3.64 -14.86 8.69
N ASN A 467 -4.34 -15.34 9.71
CA ASN A 467 -5.31 -14.54 10.47
C ASN A 467 -4.65 -13.28 11.06
N LEU A 468 -3.43 -13.42 11.58
CA LEU A 468 -2.66 -12.34 12.18
C LEU A 468 -1.84 -11.59 11.12
N GLN A 469 -1.18 -12.31 10.22
CA GLN A 469 -0.35 -11.72 9.16
C GLN A 469 -1.17 -10.88 8.18
N SER A 470 -2.29 -11.40 7.67
CA SER A 470 -3.11 -10.71 6.66
C SER A 470 -3.87 -9.50 7.22
N THR A 471 -4.02 -9.41 8.55
CA THR A 471 -4.71 -8.31 9.25
C THR A 471 -3.77 -7.38 10.01
N ASN A 472 -2.46 -7.53 9.81
CA ASN A 472 -1.51 -6.45 10.03
C ASN A 472 -1.14 -5.90 8.64
N TRP A 473 -1.61 -4.69 8.35
CA TRP A 473 -1.49 -4.06 7.05
C TRP A 473 -0.46 -2.94 7.12
N GLN A 474 0.76 -3.21 6.66
CA GLN A 474 1.84 -2.23 6.76
C GLN A 474 2.23 -1.63 5.42
N THR A 475 3.10 -0.61 5.42
CA THR A 475 3.65 -0.04 4.16
C THR A 475 4.42 -1.07 3.36
N LEU A 476 5.07 -2.03 4.04
CA LEU A 476 5.62 -3.24 3.45
C LEU A 476 5.09 -4.48 4.16
N ARG A 477 4.99 -5.59 3.44
CA ARG A 477 4.72 -6.90 4.04
C ARG A 477 5.79 -7.90 3.65
N PHE A 478 6.41 -8.51 4.65
CA PHE A 478 7.25 -9.68 4.48
C PHE A 478 6.34 -10.92 4.45
N LYS A 479 6.34 -11.67 3.35
CA LYS A 479 5.38 -12.75 3.07
C LYS A 479 6.10 -14.10 3.05
N PRO A 480 6.03 -14.89 4.14
CA PRO A 480 6.51 -16.27 4.13
C PRO A 480 5.80 -17.12 3.06
N PRO A 481 6.43 -18.21 2.59
CA PRO A 481 5.76 -19.23 1.79
C PRO A 481 4.63 -19.92 2.58
N ALA A 482 3.71 -20.58 1.87
CA ALA A 482 2.71 -21.45 2.50
C ALA A 482 3.32 -22.81 2.92
N LEU A 483 2.61 -23.56 3.76
CA LEU A 483 2.96 -24.96 4.03
C LEU A 483 2.54 -25.86 2.87
N TYR A 484 3.36 -26.88 2.60
CA TYR A 484 3.05 -27.90 1.60
C TYR A 484 3.25 -29.31 2.19
N PRO A 485 2.54 -30.33 1.66
CA PRO A 485 2.69 -31.71 2.11
C PRO A 485 4.15 -32.19 2.10
N LYS A 486 4.54 -32.97 3.11
CA LYS A 486 5.94 -33.45 3.27
C LYS A 486 6.46 -34.29 2.10
N ASN A 487 5.56 -34.87 1.30
CA ASN A 487 5.88 -35.66 0.11
C ASN A 487 5.96 -34.83 -1.19
N ILE A 488 5.80 -33.51 -1.13
CA ILE A 488 5.99 -32.63 -2.29
C ILE A 488 7.42 -32.80 -2.84
N THR A 489 7.55 -32.91 -4.16
CA THR A 489 8.87 -33.00 -4.79
C THR A 489 9.58 -31.64 -4.78
N SER A 490 10.91 -31.63 -4.84
CA SER A 490 11.68 -30.37 -4.91
C SER A 490 11.29 -29.51 -6.13
N GLN A 491 10.94 -30.14 -7.26
CA GLN A 491 10.50 -29.45 -8.46
C GLN A 491 9.12 -28.79 -8.29
N GLU A 492 8.16 -29.52 -7.70
CA GLU A 492 6.83 -28.96 -7.41
C GLU A 492 6.92 -27.83 -6.38
N LEU A 493 7.78 -27.98 -5.37
CA LEU A 493 8.03 -26.97 -4.36
C LEU A 493 8.65 -25.71 -5.00
N ALA A 494 9.66 -25.85 -5.87
CA ALA A 494 10.28 -24.73 -6.58
C ALA A 494 9.28 -23.93 -7.43
N ALA A 495 8.24 -24.58 -7.96
CA ALA A 495 7.15 -23.92 -8.69
C ALA A 495 6.13 -23.19 -7.80
N LYS A 496 6.25 -23.28 -6.47
CA LYS A 496 5.40 -22.54 -5.52
C LYS A 496 6.02 -21.20 -5.12
N PRO A 497 5.20 -20.21 -4.72
CA PRO A 497 5.71 -18.92 -4.24
C PRO A 497 6.68 -19.08 -3.06
N GLY A 498 7.84 -18.45 -3.18
CA GLY A 498 8.88 -18.36 -2.16
C GLY A 498 8.69 -17.18 -1.20
N TRP A 499 9.82 -16.73 -0.64
CA TRP A 499 9.88 -15.55 0.24
C TRP A 499 9.65 -14.29 -0.56
N ARG A 500 8.66 -13.50 -0.16
CA ARG A 500 8.22 -12.32 -0.94
C ARG A 500 8.18 -11.06 -0.10
N VAL A 501 8.34 -9.93 -0.77
CA VAL A 501 8.19 -8.58 -0.22
C VAL A 501 7.11 -7.87 -1.02
N GLU A 502 6.13 -7.32 -0.32
CA GLU A 502 5.02 -6.59 -0.93
C GLU A 502 5.10 -5.11 -0.56
N PHE A 503 5.15 -4.25 -1.58
CA PHE A 503 5.19 -2.79 -1.50
C PHE A 503 3.78 -2.23 -1.65
N ARG A 504 3.27 -1.60 -0.59
CA ARG A 504 1.83 -1.29 -0.41
C ARG A 504 1.43 0.21 -0.31
N PRO A 505 2.33 1.21 -0.26
CA PRO A 505 1.93 2.58 0.06
C PRO A 505 1.29 3.31 -1.14
N MET A 506 1.54 2.87 -2.37
CA MET A 506 1.18 3.64 -3.56
C MET A 506 -0.33 3.82 -3.70
N GLU A 507 -0.74 5.04 -4.03
CA GLU A 507 -2.11 5.36 -4.41
C GLU A 507 -2.38 4.81 -5.82
N ILE A 508 -3.62 4.40 -6.11
CA ILE A 508 -3.96 3.97 -7.47
C ILE A 508 -4.15 5.19 -8.39
N GLN A 509 -3.68 5.07 -9.63
CA GLN A 509 -3.69 6.13 -10.63
C GLN A 509 -4.84 5.98 -11.63
N LEU A 510 -5.21 7.07 -12.33
CA LEU A 510 -6.39 7.08 -13.20
C LEU A 510 -6.26 6.19 -14.45
N THR A 511 -5.05 6.03 -14.98
CA THR A 511 -4.82 5.28 -16.23
C THR A 511 -3.97 4.04 -16.02
N ASP A 512 -4.16 3.04 -16.90
CA ASP A 512 -3.34 1.82 -16.90
C ASP A 512 -1.88 2.13 -17.22
N PHE A 513 -1.60 3.15 -18.03
CA PHE A 513 -0.26 3.69 -18.28
C PHE A 513 0.46 4.12 -17.00
N GLU A 514 -0.20 4.91 -16.14
CA GLU A 514 0.40 5.40 -14.90
C GLU A 514 0.60 4.27 -13.89
N ASN A 515 -0.39 3.39 -13.73
CA ASN A 515 -0.29 2.25 -12.82
C ASN A 515 0.84 1.30 -13.26
N ALA A 516 0.94 1.00 -14.56
CA ALA A 516 2.05 0.23 -15.10
C ALA A 516 3.40 0.93 -14.89
N ALA A 517 3.48 2.25 -15.09
CA ALA A 517 4.72 3.00 -14.89
C ALA A 517 5.23 2.87 -13.44
N TYR A 518 4.36 3.04 -12.43
CA TYR A 518 4.75 2.89 -11.03
C TYR A 518 5.05 1.44 -10.65
N SER A 519 4.28 0.47 -11.14
CA SER A 519 4.55 -0.96 -10.90
C SER A 519 5.91 -1.38 -11.47
N VAL A 520 6.18 -1.01 -12.71
CA VAL A 520 7.46 -1.28 -13.41
C VAL A 520 8.61 -0.56 -12.70
N PHE A 521 8.42 0.67 -12.26
CA PHE A 521 9.43 1.41 -11.50
C PHE A 521 9.82 0.69 -10.21
N ILE A 522 8.85 0.25 -9.39
CA ILE A 522 9.14 -0.46 -8.15
C ILE A 522 9.81 -1.82 -8.43
N ALA A 523 9.35 -2.57 -9.43
CA ALA A 523 9.95 -3.85 -9.76
C ALA A 523 11.39 -3.72 -10.29
N LEU A 524 11.65 -2.77 -11.19
CA LEU A 524 13.00 -2.47 -11.70
C LEU A 524 13.90 -1.90 -10.60
N LEU A 525 13.39 -1.01 -9.75
CA LEU A 525 14.15 -0.46 -8.64
C LEU A 525 14.54 -1.56 -7.64
N SER A 526 13.63 -2.49 -7.34
CA SER A 526 13.93 -3.64 -6.49
C SER A 526 15.04 -4.52 -7.08
N LYS A 527 15.00 -4.81 -8.38
CA LYS A 527 16.11 -5.51 -9.05
C LYS A 527 17.41 -4.70 -9.02
N ALA A 528 17.34 -3.38 -9.20
CA ALA A 528 18.51 -2.51 -9.12
C ALA A 528 19.09 -2.47 -7.70
N ILE A 529 18.25 -2.49 -6.66
CA ILE A 529 18.65 -2.62 -5.26
C ILE A 529 19.38 -3.95 -5.04
N LEU A 530 18.83 -5.06 -5.51
CA LEU A 530 19.47 -6.38 -5.36
C LEU A 530 20.80 -6.47 -6.12
N LYS A 531 20.90 -5.82 -7.29
CA LYS A 531 22.11 -5.79 -8.11
C LYS A 531 23.21 -4.90 -7.51
N PHE A 532 22.88 -3.66 -7.15
CA PHE A 532 23.86 -2.63 -6.76
C PHE A 532 24.08 -2.52 -5.25
N LYS A 533 23.22 -3.15 -4.45
CA LYS A 533 23.31 -3.31 -2.99
C LYS A 533 23.52 -2.00 -2.20
N PRO A 534 22.70 -0.95 -2.41
CA PRO A 534 22.79 0.29 -1.64
C PRO A 534 22.45 0.09 -0.15
N ASP A 535 22.97 0.99 0.70
CA ASP A 535 22.57 1.14 2.10
C ASP A 535 21.56 2.29 2.23
N PHE A 536 20.27 2.00 2.40
CA PHE A 536 19.23 3.03 2.66
C PHE A 536 18.80 3.12 4.12
N TYR A 537 19.43 2.41 5.06
CA TYR A 537 18.98 2.41 6.43
C TYR A 537 19.06 3.81 7.07
N ILE A 538 17.90 4.23 7.59
CA ILE A 538 17.70 5.40 8.46
C ILE A 538 16.90 4.94 9.68
N PRO A 539 16.86 5.69 10.80
CA PRO A 539 15.99 5.36 11.92
C PRO A 539 14.51 5.20 11.52
N ILE A 540 13.79 4.21 12.07
CA ILE A 540 12.35 4.01 11.83
C ILE A 540 11.56 5.24 12.26
N SER A 541 11.97 5.95 13.31
CA SER A 541 11.36 7.23 13.70
C SER A 541 11.38 8.28 12.57
N HIS A 542 12.42 8.30 11.74
CA HIS A 542 12.47 9.17 10.55
C HIS A 542 11.59 8.66 9.41
N VAL A 543 11.44 7.34 9.24
CA VAL A 543 10.46 6.77 8.31
C VAL A 543 9.04 7.18 8.73
N ASP A 544 8.75 7.19 10.03
CA ASP A 544 7.46 7.64 10.57
C ASP A 544 7.24 9.15 10.38
N GLU A 545 8.24 10.00 10.64
CA GLU A 545 8.16 11.44 10.34
C GLU A 545 7.94 11.71 8.84
N ASN A 546 8.57 10.91 7.99
CA ASN A 546 8.35 10.97 6.55
C ASN A 546 6.92 10.55 6.18
N MET A 547 6.34 9.55 6.84
CA MET A 547 4.94 9.17 6.63
C MET A 547 4.01 10.32 7.01
N GLU A 548 4.24 11.01 8.13
CA GLU A 548 3.48 12.22 8.48
C GLU A 548 3.63 13.32 7.42
N THR A 549 4.86 13.54 6.96
CA THR A 549 5.17 14.54 5.92
C THR A 549 4.47 14.23 4.59
N ALA A 550 4.42 12.96 4.19
CA ALA A 550 3.80 12.51 2.94
C ALA A 550 2.30 12.85 2.85
N HIS A 551 1.62 13.07 3.98
CA HIS A 551 0.21 13.43 3.98
C HIS A 551 -0.05 14.87 3.55
N LYS A 552 0.90 15.79 3.75
CA LYS A 552 0.67 17.22 3.53
C LYS A 552 0.34 17.52 2.07
N VAL A 553 -0.46 18.57 1.85
CA VAL A 553 -0.84 19.05 0.52
C VAL A 553 0.40 19.48 -0.27
N ASP A 554 0.59 18.90 -1.45
CA ASP A 554 1.74 19.05 -2.33
C ASP A 554 3.08 18.71 -1.65
N SER A 555 3.10 17.74 -0.73
CA SER A 555 4.34 17.33 -0.02
C SER A 555 5.46 16.94 -0.98
N VAL A 556 5.12 16.36 -2.14
CA VAL A 556 6.07 16.01 -3.22
C VAL A 556 6.85 17.21 -3.74
N LEU A 557 6.26 18.42 -3.69
CA LEU A 557 6.87 19.66 -4.21
C LEU A 557 7.43 20.57 -3.10
N LYS A 558 6.78 20.58 -1.92
CA LYS A 558 7.02 21.61 -0.90
C LYS A 558 7.86 21.13 0.27
N ASP A 559 7.90 19.82 0.51
CA ASP A 559 8.55 19.26 1.70
C ASP A 559 9.84 18.51 1.35
N LYS A 560 10.62 18.23 2.39
CA LYS A 560 11.80 17.37 2.31
C LYS A 560 11.65 16.19 3.26
N PHE A 561 12.19 15.04 2.85
CA PHE A 561 12.08 13.76 3.52
C PHE A 561 13.46 13.30 3.97
N TRP A 562 13.53 12.71 5.17
CA TRP A 562 14.73 12.04 5.64
C TRP A 562 15.10 10.90 4.69
N PHE A 563 16.34 10.90 4.22
CA PHE A 563 16.88 9.82 3.40
C PHE A 563 18.37 9.65 3.70
N LYS A 564 18.93 8.52 3.30
CA LYS A 564 20.36 8.26 3.45
C LYS A 564 21.17 9.34 2.72
N THR A 565 22.22 9.82 3.37
CA THR A 565 23.16 10.75 2.73
C THR A 565 23.93 10.02 1.62
N SER A 566 24.07 10.64 0.44
CA SER A 566 24.73 10.03 -0.74
C SER A 566 26.16 9.54 -0.47
N CYS A 567 26.95 10.20 0.35
CA CYS A 567 28.29 9.72 0.71
C CYS A 567 28.30 8.37 1.47
N LYS A 568 27.16 7.93 2.05
CA LYS A 568 27.06 6.78 2.97
C LYS A 568 26.18 5.64 2.48
N TRP A 569 25.54 5.79 1.33
CA TRP A 569 24.65 4.76 0.78
C TRP A 569 25.36 3.65 -0.01
N ARG A 570 26.71 3.63 0.00
CA ARG A 570 27.57 2.58 -0.59
C ARG A 570 27.47 2.41 -2.12
N LEU A 571 27.07 3.47 -2.85
CA LEU A 571 27.15 3.54 -4.30
C LEU A 571 28.21 4.56 -4.74
N ASN A 572 28.97 4.22 -5.78
CA ASN A 572 29.85 5.18 -6.46
C ASN A 572 29.08 5.93 -7.56
N ASN A 573 28.88 7.24 -7.36
CA ASN A 573 28.11 8.09 -8.27
C ASN A 573 28.66 8.11 -9.70
N ASP A 574 29.98 8.05 -9.86
CA ASP A 574 30.64 8.12 -11.17
C ASP A 574 30.20 6.96 -12.09
N GLU A 575 29.83 5.83 -11.50
CA GLU A 575 29.38 4.67 -12.27
C GLU A 575 27.96 4.81 -12.84
N PHE A 576 27.25 5.88 -12.50
CA PHE A 576 25.89 6.16 -12.97
C PHE A 576 25.84 7.37 -13.91
N ILE A 577 26.99 7.99 -14.23
CA ILE A 577 27.09 9.07 -15.20
C ILE A 577 26.60 8.58 -16.57
N GLY A 578 25.73 9.36 -17.22
CA GLY A 578 25.16 9.03 -18.52
C GLY A 578 24.01 8.02 -18.50
N TYR A 579 23.59 7.50 -17.35
CA TYR A 579 22.40 6.63 -17.24
C TYR A 579 21.13 7.42 -16.88
N ASP A 580 21.00 8.69 -17.30
CA ASP A 580 19.75 9.44 -17.15
C ASP A 580 18.75 9.13 -18.29
N LEU A 581 17.59 9.81 -18.34
CA LEU A 581 16.56 9.58 -19.35
C LEU A 581 17.01 9.81 -20.80
N SER A 582 18.08 10.57 -21.03
CA SER A 582 18.67 10.77 -22.36
C SER A 582 19.40 9.54 -22.88
N TRP A 583 19.72 8.57 -22.00
CA TRP A 583 20.28 7.28 -22.42
C TRP A 583 19.39 6.57 -23.44
N PHE A 584 18.06 6.58 -23.22
CA PHE A 584 17.12 5.98 -24.18
C PHE A 584 17.18 6.66 -25.55
N ASP A 585 17.32 7.99 -25.59
CA ASP A 585 17.39 8.74 -26.86
C ASP A 585 18.66 8.41 -27.64
N ARG A 586 19.80 8.25 -26.95
CA ARG A 586 21.06 7.77 -27.55
C ARG A 586 20.97 6.32 -27.99
N PHE A 587 20.35 5.47 -27.18
CA PHE A 587 20.18 4.05 -27.50
C PHE A 587 19.29 3.83 -28.73
N ILE A 588 18.19 4.59 -28.85
CA ILE A 588 17.19 4.44 -29.92
C ILE A 588 17.65 5.10 -31.23
N ASN A 589 18.38 6.22 -31.20
CA ASN A 589 18.72 6.99 -32.41
C ASN A 589 20.21 6.94 -32.74
N ARG A 590 20.54 6.40 -33.92
CA ARG A 590 21.93 6.25 -34.40
C ARG A 590 22.55 7.61 -34.69
N GLY A 591 23.77 7.89 -34.21
CA GLY A 591 24.51 9.13 -34.46
C GLY A 591 24.30 10.23 -33.41
N ASN A 592 23.39 10.05 -32.44
CA ASN A 592 23.28 10.93 -31.27
C ASN A 592 24.45 10.78 -30.28
N ASP A 593 25.28 9.76 -30.51
CA ASP A 593 26.51 9.41 -29.82
C ASP A 593 27.77 10.07 -30.43
N GLU A 594 27.64 10.83 -31.54
CA GLU A 594 28.77 11.42 -32.27
C GLU A 594 28.81 12.98 -32.25
N LEU A 595 27.85 13.65 -31.62
CA LEU A 595 27.63 15.12 -31.78
C LEU A 595 28.34 16.03 -30.74
N GLY A 596 29.38 15.57 -30.04
CA GLY A 596 30.16 16.38 -29.10
C GLY A 596 31.59 16.65 -29.59
N VAL A 597 32.11 17.87 -29.38
CA VAL A 597 33.51 18.25 -29.71
C VAL A 597 34.47 17.98 -28.53
N ASP A 598 33.92 17.66 -27.37
CA ASP A 598 34.64 17.19 -26.19
C ASP A 598 34.38 15.68 -26.02
N GLU A 599 35.42 14.91 -25.66
CA GLU A 599 35.46 13.44 -25.59
C GLU A 599 34.08 12.79 -25.34
N VAL A 600 33.53 12.25 -26.42
CA VAL A 600 32.10 11.99 -26.54
C VAL A 600 31.74 10.77 -25.71
N TYR A 601 30.83 10.98 -24.75
CA TYR A 601 30.16 9.94 -23.95
C TYR A 601 29.26 9.08 -24.84
N VAL A 602 29.86 8.25 -25.70
CA VAL A 602 29.21 7.51 -26.81
C VAL A 602 28.20 6.45 -26.32
N ASN A 603 27.89 6.41 -25.03
CA ASN A 603 27.41 5.17 -24.43
C ASN A 603 26.71 5.38 -23.05
N GLY A 604 27.10 6.34 -22.22
CA GLY A 604 26.97 6.15 -20.76
C GLY A 604 27.94 5.07 -20.23
N TYR A 605 28.84 4.57 -21.09
CA TYR A 605 29.93 3.65 -20.78
C TYR A 605 31.20 4.51 -20.76
N ALA A 606 31.73 4.75 -19.56
CA ALA A 606 33.08 5.26 -19.41
C ALA A 606 34.08 4.22 -19.97
N SER A 607 35.17 4.65 -20.62
CA SER A 607 36.34 3.81 -20.93
C SER A 607 37.02 3.21 -19.67
N HIS A 608 36.55 3.63 -18.48
CA HIS A 608 36.95 3.17 -17.16
C HIS A 608 35.84 2.44 -16.39
N ALA A 609 34.69 2.16 -17.00
CA ALA A 609 33.68 1.31 -16.38
C ALA A 609 34.26 -0.09 -16.21
N LYS A 610 34.75 -0.39 -15.00
CA LYS A 610 35.22 -1.73 -14.65
C LYS A 610 34.05 -2.69 -14.86
N GLU A 611 34.23 -3.69 -15.73
CA GLU A 611 33.28 -4.78 -15.98
C GLU A 611 32.91 -5.55 -14.68
N ASN A 612 33.70 -5.38 -13.62
CA ASN A 612 33.39 -5.87 -12.28
C ASN A 612 32.74 -4.76 -11.43
N VAL A 613 31.41 -4.68 -11.45
CA VAL A 613 30.64 -3.88 -10.49
C VAL A 613 30.85 -4.48 -9.10
N ILE A 614 31.54 -3.76 -8.22
CA ILE A 614 31.64 -4.10 -6.79
C ILE A 614 31.17 -2.89 -5.97
N ASN A 615 29.91 -2.47 -6.18
CA ASN A 615 29.23 -1.56 -5.25
C ASN A 615 28.70 -2.34 -4.05
N GLY A 616 28.76 -1.70 -2.88
CA GLY A 616 28.72 -2.36 -1.57
C GLY A 616 30.08 -2.43 -0.83
N ASN A 617 31.16 -1.89 -1.42
CA ASN A 617 32.45 -1.68 -0.74
C ASN A 617 32.74 -0.18 -0.53
N ASN A 618 33.48 0.14 0.54
CA ASN A 618 33.81 1.52 0.93
C ASN A 618 34.41 2.32 -0.25
N SER A 619 33.66 3.25 -0.82
CA SER A 619 34.27 4.45 -1.38
C SER A 619 34.88 5.18 -0.19
N ALA A 620 36.19 5.04 -0.03
CA ALA A 620 36.94 5.70 1.01
C ALA A 620 36.93 7.20 0.76
N ASP A 621 35.86 7.89 1.15
CA ASP A 621 35.92 9.31 1.49
C ASP A 621 34.84 9.66 2.55
N THR A 622 35.28 9.56 3.80
CA THR A 622 34.49 9.77 5.02
C THR A 622 34.43 11.25 5.40
N SER A 623 33.99 12.13 4.52
CA SER A 623 33.92 13.57 4.80
C SER A 623 32.57 14.05 5.34
N CYS A 624 31.53 13.21 5.35
CA CYS A 624 30.19 13.64 5.74
C CYS A 624 29.84 13.32 7.20
N ASP A 625 29.43 14.35 7.93
CA ASP A 625 29.16 14.28 9.38
C ASP A 625 27.90 13.47 9.72
N TYR A 626 26.90 13.43 8.83
CA TYR A 626 25.56 12.86 9.12
C TYR A 626 25.29 11.56 8.34
N ASN A 627 24.51 10.63 8.91
CA ASN A 627 24.13 9.37 8.24
C ASN A 627 22.93 9.59 7.30
N GLU A 628 21.99 10.42 7.71
CA GLU A 628 20.78 10.79 6.98
C GLU A 628 20.61 12.31 6.94
N SER A 629 19.91 12.80 5.92
CA SER A 629 19.60 14.22 5.70
C SER A 629 18.25 14.36 5.00
N LYS A 630 17.70 15.57 4.97
CA LYS A 630 16.41 15.83 4.32
C LYS A 630 16.60 16.21 2.84
N TYR A 631 15.96 15.47 1.94
CA TYR A 631 15.98 15.68 0.49
C TYR A 631 14.56 15.86 -0.06
N THR A 632 14.42 16.64 -1.11
CA THR A 632 13.19 16.69 -1.91
C THR A 632 12.98 15.35 -2.63
N ILE A 633 11.74 15.06 -3.02
CA ILE A 633 11.46 13.86 -3.82
C ILE A 633 12.14 13.94 -5.19
N ASP A 634 12.26 15.14 -5.77
CA ASP A 634 13.03 15.38 -7.00
C ASP A 634 14.49 14.90 -6.87
N GLU A 635 15.20 15.33 -5.83
CA GLU A 635 16.58 14.92 -5.56
C GLU A 635 16.71 13.40 -5.36
N ILE A 636 15.74 12.75 -4.70
CA ILE A 636 15.76 11.30 -4.48
C ILE A 636 15.50 10.52 -5.79
N ILE A 637 14.53 10.96 -6.59
CA ILE A 637 14.09 10.24 -7.80
C ILE A 637 14.99 10.53 -9.00
N ASN A 638 15.22 11.81 -9.29
CA ASN A 638 15.95 12.28 -10.47
C ASN A 638 17.45 12.45 -10.20
N GLY A 639 17.84 12.55 -8.92
CA GLY A 639 19.20 12.82 -8.52
C GLY A 639 19.52 14.32 -8.44
N GLY A 640 20.72 14.62 -7.98
CA GLY A 640 21.33 15.95 -7.94
C GLY A 640 22.81 15.86 -8.29
N GLU A 641 23.60 16.85 -7.87
CA GLU A 641 25.06 16.86 -8.09
C GLU A 641 25.73 15.65 -7.41
N ASP A 642 25.36 15.38 -6.16
CA ASP A 642 25.97 14.34 -5.33
C ASP A 642 25.12 13.06 -5.21
N PHE A 643 24.01 12.94 -5.92
CA PHE A 643 23.07 11.83 -5.79
C PHE A 643 22.63 11.37 -7.19
N PRO A 644 22.94 10.15 -7.67
CA PRO A 644 22.54 9.69 -8.99
C PRO A 644 21.03 9.61 -9.17
N GLY A 645 20.26 9.35 -8.11
CA GLY A 645 18.80 9.25 -8.19
C GLY A 645 18.34 7.87 -8.65
N MET A 646 17.15 7.47 -8.19
CA MET A 646 16.60 6.12 -8.46
C MET A 646 16.43 5.83 -9.96
N ILE A 647 16.16 6.85 -10.79
CA ILE A 647 16.06 6.66 -12.24
C ILE A 647 17.37 6.16 -12.83
N LYS A 648 18.52 6.71 -12.42
CA LYS A 648 19.81 6.29 -13.01
C LYS A 648 20.17 4.85 -12.62
N LEU A 649 19.77 4.40 -11.43
CA LEU A 649 19.91 3.01 -11.02
C LEU A 649 19.12 2.08 -11.97
N ILE A 650 17.87 2.43 -12.24
CA ILE A 650 16.99 1.64 -13.13
C ILE A 650 17.52 1.62 -14.57
N VAL A 651 17.90 2.78 -15.11
CA VAL A 651 18.39 2.87 -16.50
C VAL A 651 19.68 2.07 -16.66
N LYS A 652 20.59 2.11 -15.68
CA LYS A 652 21.79 1.28 -15.69
C LYS A 652 21.45 -0.22 -15.66
N LEU A 653 20.52 -0.63 -14.78
CA LEU A 653 20.05 -2.02 -14.74
C LEU A 653 19.50 -2.48 -16.10
N ILE A 654 18.66 -1.66 -16.74
CA ILE A 654 18.12 -1.97 -18.07
C ILE A 654 19.27 -2.16 -19.07
N ALA A 655 20.19 -1.19 -19.12
CA ALA A 655 21.29 -1.17 -20.07
C ALA A 655 22.27 -2.34 -19.93
N THR A 656 22.50 -2.82 -18.71
CA THR A 656 23.54 -3.84 -18.44
C THR A 656 22.99 -5.25 -18.23
N GLU A 657 21.76 -5.41 -17.76
CA GLU A 657 21.22 -6.73 -17.37
C GLU A 657 20.01 -7.18 -18.20
N LEU A 658 19.19 -6.27 -18.73
CA LEU A 658 17.91 -6.62 -19.37
C LEU A 658 17.95 -6.54 -20.90
N LEU A 659 18.94 -5.85 -21.47
CA LEU A 659 19.12 -5.83 -22.91
C LEU A 659 19.70 -7.17 -23.42
N PRO A 660 19.31 -7.62 -24.63
CA PRO A 660 19.97 -8.75 -25.28
C PRO A 660 21.47 -8.51 -25.49
N GLU A 661 22.29 -9.56 -25.40
CA GLU A 661 23.75 -9.48 -25.55
C GLU A 661 24.20 -8.83 -26.88
N SER A 662 23.41 -8.97 -27.96
CA SER A 662 23.75 -8.35 -29.25
C SER A 662 23.45 -6.85 -29.30
N SER A 663 22.69 -6.31 -28.35
CA SER A 663 22.11 -4.96 -28.40
C SER A 663 22.79 -3.97 -27.45
N HIS A 664 24.05 -4.18 -27.06
CA HIS A 664 24.71 -3.32 -26.06
C HIS A 664 25.10 -1.92 -26.54
N HIS A 665 25.11 -1.64 -27.84
CA HIS A 665 25.60 -0.35 -28.36
C HIS A 665 24.51 0.51 -29.00
N HIS A 666 23.56 -0.11 -29.69
CA HIS A 666 22.49 0.61 -30.35
C HIS A 666 21.28 -0.31 -30.54
N CYS A 667 20.11 0.29 -30.64
CA CYS A 667 18.89 -0.43 -30.92
C CYS A 667 18.89 -1.00 -32.35
N GLU A 668 18.85 -2.32 -32.48
CA GLU A 668 18.92 -2.98 -33.80
C GLU A 668 17.55 -3.16 -34.47
N THR A 669 16.45 -3.03 -33.71
CA THR A 669 15.08 -3.34 -34.19
C THR A 669 14.07 -2.29 -33.76
N SER A 670 13.06 -2.04 -34.61
CA SER A 670 11.96 -1.14 -34.30
C SER A 670 11.10 -1.64 -33.13
N GLN A 671 10.99 -2.95 -32.93
CA GLN A 671 10.31 -3.53 -31.77
C GLN A 671 11.02 -3.15 -30.47
N LEU A 672 12.33 -3.35 -30.37
CA LEU A 672 13.11 -2.97 -29.20
C LEU A 672 13.07 -1.45 -28.97
N ALA A 673 13.12 -0.65 -30.03
CA ALA A 673 13.02 0.81 -29.93
C ALA A 673 11.68 1.25 -29.30
N ASN A 674 10.57 0.65 -29.72
CA ASN A 674 9.25 0.93 -29.15
C ASN A 674 9.17 0.52 -27.67
N ARG A 675 9.75 -0.61 -27.30
CA ARG A 675 9.83 -1.07 -25.89
C ARG A 675 10.63 -0.08 -25.03
N MET A 676 11.80 0.36 -25.51
CA MET A 676 12.63 1.36 -24.86
C MET A 676 11.94 2.71 -24.74
N LEU A 677 11.25 3.16 -25.80
CA LEU A 677 10.48 4.40 -25.77
C LEU A 677 9.34 4.34 -24.74
N LYS A 678 8.70 3.18 -24.61
CA LYS A 678 7.66 2.95 -23.59
C LYS A 678 8.23 3.07 -22.17
N LEU A 679 9.32 2.36 -21.88
CA LEU A 679 10.01 2.44 -20.58
C LEU A 679 10.53 3.86 -20.30
N GLN A 680 11.08 4.55 -21.30
CA GLN A 680 11.48 5.96 -21.17
C GLN A 680 10.31 6.82 -20.72
N ASN A 681 9.11 6.65 -21.30
CA ASN A 681 7.94 7.45 -20.94
C ASN A 681 7.36 7.08 -19.56
N TYR A 682 7.46 5.82 -19.13
CA TYR A 682 7.15 5.45 -17.74
C TYR A 682 8.07 6.19 -16.75
N LEU A 683 9.38 6.14 -16.98
CA LEU A 683 10.33 6.83 -16.10
C LEU A 683 10.20 8.36 -16.20
N ARG A 684 9.86 8.89 -17.38
CA ARG A 684 9.57 10.32 -17.59
C ARG A 684 8.35 10.79 -16.80
N LEU A 685 7.28 10.00 -16.72
CA LEU A 685 6.10 10.31 -15.88
C LEU A 685 6.52 10.54 -14.42
N ILE A 686 7.28 9.59 -13.87
CA ILE A 686 7.72 9.60 -12.48
C ILE A 686 8.69 10.76 -12.23
N SER A 687 9.65 10.94 -13.14
CA SER A 687 10.59 12.07 -13.14
C SER A 687 9.88 13.43 -13.13
N TYR A 688 8.87 13.60 -13.98
CA TYR A 688 8.16 14.86 -14.14
C TYR A 688 7.25 15.16 -12.96
N ARG A 689 6.67 14.14 -12.33
CA ARG A 689 5.91 14.32 -11.09
C ARG A 689 6.80 14.66 -9.90
N ALA A 690 7.93 13.98 -9.77
CA ALA A 690 8.89 14.24 -8.71
C ALA A 690 9.45 15.67 -8.78
N SER A 691 9.70 16.18 -9.99
CA SER A 691 10.17 17.55 -10.24
C SER A 691 9.07 18.62 -10.32
N GLY A 692 7.79 18.23 -10.25
CA GLY A 692 6.65 19.15 -10.40
C GLY A 692 6.41 19.70 -11.81
N LYS A 693 7.06 19.13 -12.84
CA LYS A 693 6.80 19.47 -14.25
C LYS A 693 5.39 19.08 -14.69
N ILE A 694 4.81 18.05 -14.08
CA ILE A 694 3.41 17.65 -14.25
C ILE A 694 2.82 17.34 -12.86
N PRO A 695 1.50 17.52 -12.67
CA PRO A 695 0.89 17.36 -11.35
C PRO A 695 0.77 15.89 -10.92
N THR A 696 0.70 15.67 -9.61
CA THR A 696 0.08 14.46 -9.05
C THR A 696 -1.43 14.50 -9.29
N ILE A 697 -2.10 13.37 -9.12
CA ILE A 697 -3.57 13.30 -9.23
C ILE A 697 -4.22 14.20 -8.17
N ALA A 698 -3.72 14.17 -6.94
CA ALA A 698 -4.27 14.97 -5.86
C ALA A 698 -4.16 16.47 -6.15
N HIS A 699 -2.99 16.93 -6.62
CA HIS A 699 -2.80 18.32 -7.04
C HIS A 699 -3.77 18.69 -8.18
N TRP A 700 -3.87 17.83 -9.21
CA TRP A 700 -4.74 18.07 -10.35
C TRP A 700 -6.23 18.14 -9.97
N ILE A 701 -6.74 17.18 -9.19
CA ILE A 701 -8.12 17.16 -8.69
C ILE A 701 -8.39 18.41 -7.85
N ARG A 702 -7.48 18.75 -6.93
CA ARG A 702 -7.61 19.93 -6.07
C ARG A 702 -7.67 21.20 -6.92
N HIS A 703 -6.74 21.39 -7.85
CA HIS A 703 -6.74 22.54 -8.75
C HIS A 703 -8.03 22.61 -9.59
N LYS A 704 -8.50 21.48 -10.11
CA LYS A 704 -9.76 21.39 -10.87
C LYS A 704 -10.97 21.77 -10.03
N ALA A 705 -11.03 21.37 -8.77
CA ALA A 705 -12.11 21.77 -7.86
C ALA A 705 -12.04 23.27 -7.54
N LEU A 706 -10.86 23.78 -7.14
CA LEU A 706 -10.67 25.19 -6.76
C LEU A 706 -10.95 26.18 -7.90
N SER A 707 -10.68 25.78 -9.14
CA SER A 707 -10.93 26.60 -10.33
C SER A 707 -12.34 26.44 -10.92
N ASN A 708 -13.17 25.55 -10.35
CA ASN A 708 -14.50 25.27 -10.89
C ASN A 708 -15.54 26.32 -10.47
N PRO A 709 -16.39 26.85 -11.37
CA PRO A 709 -17.46 27.78 -11.02
C PRO A 709 -18.51 27.23 -10.03
N LEU A 710 -18.65 25.91 -9.91
CA LEU A 710 -19.57 25.25 -8.97
C LEU A 710 -19.02 25.25 -7.53
N TYR A 711 -17.71 25.46 -7.36
CA TYR A 711 -17.06 25.44 -6.06
C TYR A 711 -17.26 26.77 -5.32
N LYS A 712 -17.75 26.69 -4.08
CA LYS A 712 -18.18 27.86 -3.31
C LYS A 712 -17.13 28.39 -2.34
N GLN A 713 -15.87 27.96 -2.50
CA GLN A 713 -14.76 28.30 -1.60
C GLN A 713 -15.06 27.90 -0.15
N ASP A 714 -15.86 26.85 0.06
CA ASP A 714 -16.31 26.38 1.37
C ASP A 714 -15.80 24.97 1.70
N SER A 715 -14.81 24.51 0.92
CA SER A 715 -14.24 23.15 0.94
C SER A 715 -15.23 22.06 0.58
N LYS A 716 -16.45 22.34 0.13
CA LYS A 716 -17.43 21.31 -0.24
C LYS A 716 -17.44 21.02 -1.73
N ILE A 717 -17.55 19.74 -2.04
CA ILE A 717 -17.70 19.21 -3.39
C ILE A 717 -19.17 18.87 -3.61
N SER A 718 -19.90 19.61 -4.47
CA SER A 718 -21.30 19.31 -4.80
C SER A 718 -21.45 18.02 -5.62
N GLU A 719 -22.68 17.53 -5.81
CA GLU A 719 -22.93 16.34 -6.65
C GLU A 719 -22.52 16.61 -8.11
N GLU A 720 -22.85 17.80 -8.62
CA GLU A 720 -22.52 18.23 -9.97
C GLU A 720 -21.00 18.40 -10.16
N LEU A 721 -20.29 18.98 -9.18
CA LEU A 721 -18.84 19.10 -9.22
C LEU A 721 -18.17 17.72 -9.17
N ALA A 722 -18.66 16.82 -8.32
CA ALA A 722 -18.15 15.46 -8.27
C ALA A 722 -18.34 14.74 -9.61
N TYR A 723 -19.50 14.90 -10.27
CA TYR A 723 -19.73 14.36 -11.60
C TYR A 723 -18.73 14.90 -12.64
N GLU A 724 -18.43 16.20 -12.64
CA GLU A 724 -17.45 16.77 -13.57
C GLU A 724 -16.03 16.20 -13.36
N LEU A 725 -15.62 16.04 -12.10
CA LEU A 725 -14.34 15.42 -11.76
C LEU A 725 -14.27 13.95 -12.21
N ILE A 726 -15.34 13.18 -11.97
CA ILE A 726 -15.41 11.77 -12.39
C ILE A 726 -15.47 11.63 -13.91
N ARG A 727 -16.22 12.50 -14.60
CA ARG A 727 -16.26 12.53 -16.07
C ARG A 727 -14.88 12.76 -16.65
N ASP A 728 -14.15 13.75 -16.15
CA ASP A 728 -12.80 14.04 -16.63
C ASP A 728 -11.83 12.88 -16.31
N ALA A 729 -11.98 12.24 -15.14
CA ALA A 729 -11.24 11.03 -14.80
C ALA A 729 -11.55 9.87 -15.76
N THR A 730 -12.82 9.68 -16.16
CA THR A 730 -13.21 8.66 -17.15
C THR A 730 -12.59 8.94 -18.52
N LEU A 731 -12.58 10.20 -18.97
CA LEU A 731 -11.93 10.57 -20.24
C LEU A 731 -10.43 10.26 -20.21
N LEU A 732 -9.76 10.53 -19.09
CA LEU A 732 -8.35 10.17 -18.90
C LEU A 732 -8.15 8.65 -18.90
N SER A 733 -8.94 7.90 -18.13
CA SER A 733 -8.88 6.43 -18.05
C SER A 733 -9.09 5.77 -19.41
N ASP A 734 -10.04 6.26 -20.21
CA ASP A 734 -10.37 5.73 -21.54
C ASP A 734 -9.39 6.21 -22.63
N LEU A 735 -8.41 7.07 -22.28
CA LEU A 735 -7.52 7.76 -23.22
C LEU A 735 -8.30 8.49 -24.34
N ASP A 736 -9.45 9.09 -24.01
CA ASP A 736 -10.29 9.82 -24.95
C ASP A 736 -9.77 11.26 -25.17
N PHE A 737 -8.98 11.44 -26.23
CA PHE A 737 -8.38 12.72 -26.62
C PHE A 737 -9.36 13.75 -27.24
N SER A 738 -10.68 13.57 -27.08
CA SER A 738 -11.68 14.59 -27.49
C SER A 738 -11.46 15.93 -26.80
N ASN A 739 -10.90 15.94 -25.59
CA ASN A 739 -10.46 17.15 -24.88
C ASN A 739 -8.93 17.16 -24.73
N ARG A 740 -8.21 17.76 -25.69
CA ARG A 740 -6.73 17.78 -25.67
C ARG A 740 -6.14 18.61 -24.53
N ASP A 741 -6.85 19.65 -24.10
CA ASP A 741 -6.39 20.53 -23.02
C ASP A 741 -6.40 19.79 -21.68
N LEU A 742 -7.38 18.91 -21.46
CA LEU A 742 -7.42 18.01 -20.31
C LEU A 742 -6.14 17.17 -20.21
N PHE A 743 -5.76 16.48 -21.29
CA PHE A 743 -4.55 15.63 -21.30
C PHE A 743 -3.28 16.45 -21.16
N THR A 744 -3.19 17.62 -21.80
CA THR A 744 -2.01 18.49 -21.68
C THR A 744 -1.88 19.04 -20.26
N SER A 745 -2.99 19.37 -19.60
CA SER A 745 -2.99 19.84 -18.20
C SER A 745 -2.60 18.74 -17.19
N TYR A 746 -2.84 17.47 -17.53
CA TYR A 746 -2.64 16.33 -16.64
C TYR A 746 -1.28 15.64 -16.87
N PHE A 747 -0.92 15.37 -18.12
CA PHE A 747 0.31 14.67 -18.51
C PHE A 747 1.42 15.58 -19.04
N GLY A 748 1.15 16.87 -19.24
CA GLY A 748 2.05 17.74 -20.00
C GLY A 748 2.10 17.38 -21.49
N THR A 749 2.71 18.24 -22.30
CA THR A 749 2.73 18.09 -23.77
C THR A 749 3.46 16.81 -24.23
N SER A 750 4.60 16.48 -23.61
CA SER A 750 5.42 15.35 -24.07
C SER A 750 4.72 14.00 -23.91
N ILE A 751 4.20 13.70 -22.72
CA ILE A 751 3.56 12.42 -22.44
C ILE A 751 2.19 12.36 -23.11
N SER A 752 1.43 13.46 -23.13
CA SER A 752 0.15 13.54 -23.86
C SER A 752 0.32 13.19 -25.34
N ASN A 753 1.35 13.73 -26.01
CA ASN A 753 1.64 13.40 -27.41
C ASN A 753 2.06 11.94 -27.59
N PHE A 754 2.89 11.40 -26.69
CA PHE A 754 3.28 9.99 -26.72
C PHE A 754 2.06 9.07 -26.62
N LEU A 755 1.18 9.30 -25.64
CA LEU A 755 -0.03 8.49 -25.44
C LEU A 755 -0.96 8.57 -26.65
N ARG A 756 -1.16 9.77 -27.20
CA ARG A 756 -2.02 9.97 -28.37
C ARG A 756 -1.52 9.26 -29.62
N ASN A 757 -0.20 9.23 -29.84
CA ASN A 757 0.37 8.57 -31.00
C ASN A 757 0.24 7.05 -30.88
N ASN A 758 0.34 6.50 -29.67
CA ASN A 758 0.21 5.06 -29.42
C ASN A 758 -1.26 4.60 -29.32
N SER A 759 -2.18 5.44 -28.86
CA SER A 759 -3.62 5.09 -28.79
C SER A 759 -4.27 4.91 -30.16
N ASN A 760 -3.72 5.53 -31.22
CA ASN A 760 -4.19 5.33 -32.60
C ASN A 760 -3.66 4.03 -33.24
N SER A 761 -2.80 3.28 -32.53
CA SER A 761 -2.14 2.07 -33.02
C SER A 761 -2.74 0.77 -32.44
N THR A 762 -3.72 0.89 -31.55
CA THR A 762 -4.47 -0.19 -30.89
C THR A 762 -5.95 -0.06 -31.16
#